data_AF-A0A4Q2S2Q8-F1
#
_entry.id   AF-A0A4Q2S2Q8-F1
#
_cell.length_a   1.000
_cell.length_b   1.000
_cell.length_c   1.000
_cell.angle_alpha   90.00
_cell.angle_beta   90.00
_cell.angle_gamma   90.00
#
_symmetry.space_group_name_H-M   'P 1'
#
loop_
_entity.id
_entity.type
_entity.pdbx_description
1 polymer ?
#
loop_
_entity_poly.entity_id
_entity_poly.type
_entity_poly.pdbx_seq_one_letter_code
_entity_poly.pdbx_strand_id
1 'polypeptide(L)'
;MYNRAPAKLFERLPSHFRTRDAEEGRPLQALMEIMAQELCVLERDIDQLYDDWFVETCEPWALPYIAALIGARPMREIGSDQAGLLRGYVANVLRNRQAKGTAAAIEQVAREVSGWSVVAVELFQRLATSQHMNHVRPDTPAFADLRDTARSRASRSPFSTMAHSPAAGQPAAYAGRYNIPHLGLFIWRHAAAPIWPVENPAAGYLGGAVPRPDAPDPGLLTFDPLGRDIPLVNRPAADLSVGARMTRRMVPAVLTRDEVFAALNTARAEGATPGRWFEESPPFRIRLDGAEVPPEKIFCCNLEKAEDGTWRHPAVAGTVMIDPECGRISLHAADEGKAVETGFAAGQPFDIGGGAYDRRSSLEKWLPDLVTPGEAPPWQIGVTKVAGHVTDDPLQGGPVVASLREAVDRWNAQSVEGSRGIIAVMDNATYTEALNATHAIKLPKGATLAIVAAAWPVVEGPGGVRRRVPGQLSPMHRRPLVLASAMIDAADAGDDRAGSLVMDGLVIGGNLTARPGGDLGALRLYNCTIGATGAALDHSVRATTENARMSLVLDRCIVGKVDLPQATGGIEITRSIIGEDQTAGGGGAGAGPVVLRVPLMDMSCNGSTVFGRTSCRSLEAENSILMGRITVEHRQTGCVRFCYAAETSVLPRRYRCVPRADDDPKPRPIFVSTRFQDPEFGLLSLRTPEAILEGAEDGMEMGVGYANRDPARRANIRDALEEFAPFGLVSGFIYMT
;
A
#
# COMPACT_ATOMS: atom_id res chain seq x y z
N MET A 1 12.56 8.75 -25.21
CA MET A 1 11.55 8.15 -26.16
C MET A 1 10.91 9.15 -27.13
N TYR A 2 11.52 9.33 -28.30
CA TYR A 2 10.81 9.81 -29.49
C TYR A 2 10.05 8.64 -30.13
N ASN A 3 8.72 8.66 -30.13
CA ASN A 3 7.94 7.63 -30.83
C ASN A 3 7.94 7.91 -32.34
N ARG A 4 9.09 7.68 -33.00
CA ARG A 4 9.22 7.80 -34.45
C ARG A 4 8.23 6.83 -35.11
N ALA A 5 7.46 7.34 -36.06
CA ALA A 5 6.59 6.49 -36.87
C ALA A 5 7.45 5.45 -37.60
N PRO A 6 7.00 4.17 -37.70
CA PRO A 6 7.82 3.08 -38.23
C PRO A 6 8.36 3.45 -39.61
N ALA A 7 9.65 3.18 -39.82
CA ALA A 7 10.36 3.63 -41.01
C ALA A 7 9.72 3.00 -42.26
N LYS A 8 9.04 3.82 -43.07
CA LYS A 8 8.35 3.34 -44.28
C LYS A 8 9.35 3.08 -45.42
N LEU A 9 10.21 2.07 -45.25
CA LEU A 9 11.25 1.69 -46.21
C LEU A 9 10.68 1.43 -47.61
N PHE A 10 9.52 0.79 -47.71
CA PHE A 10 8.84 0.57 -48.99
C PHE A 10 8.50 1.87 -49.72
N GLU A 11 8.03 2.92 -49.02
CA GLU A 11 7.73 4.23 -49.66
C GLU A 11 8.97 4.96 -50.18
N ARG A 12 10.18 4.61 -49.70
CA ARG A 12 11.45 5.12 -50.21
C ARG A 12 11.87 4.47 -51.54
N LEU A 13 11.26 3.37 -51.94
CA LEU A 13 11.57 2.71 -53.22
C LEU A 13 11.02 3.51 -54.43
N PRO A 14 11.75 3.52 -55.56
CA PRO A 14 11.24 4.05 -56.83
C PRO A 14 9.88 3.47 -57.20
N SER A 15 9.01 4.31 -57.79
CA SER A 15 7.62 3.93 -58.09
C SER A 15 7.49 2.67 -58.95
N HIS A 16 8.39 2.46 -59.92
CA HIS A 16 8.33 1.29 -60.80
C HIS A 16 8.50 -0.05 -60.06
N PHE A 17 9.31 -0.13 -59.00
CA PHE A 17 9.41 -1.33 -58.18
C PHE A 17 8.13 -1.57 -57.37
N ARG A 18 7.52 -0.50 -56.83
CA ARG A 18 6.26 -0.60 -56.07
C ARG A 18 5.08 -1.02 -56.93
N THR A 19 5.00 -0.55 -58.18
CA THR A 19 3.97 -0.98 -59.14
C THR A 19 4.13 -2.45 -59.48
N ARG A 20 5.35 -2.87 -59.83
CA ARG A 20 5.64 -4.26 -60.19
C ARG A 20 5.42 -5.23 -59.02
N ASP A 21 5.80 -4.84 -57.81
CA ASP A 21 5.53 -5.63 -56.60
C ASP A 21 4.02 -5.82 -56.36
N ALA A 22 3.21 -4.78 -56.61
CA ALA A 22 1.76 -4.89 -56.53
C ALA A 22 1.16 -5.83 -57.59
N GLU A 23 1.78 -5.96 -58.77
CA GLU A 23 1.42 -6.92 -59.82
C GLU A 23 1.85 -8.36 -59.46
N GLU A 24 2.99 -8.53 -58.78
CA GLU A 24 3.55 -9.83 -58.36
C GLU A 24 3.05 -10.32 -56.99
N GLY A 25 2.05 -9.67 -56.38
CA GLY A 25 1.39 -10.12 -55.14
C GLY A 25 1.99 -9.59 -53.83
N ARG A 26 2.79 -8.52 -53.89
CA ARG A 26 3.44 -7.79 -52.79
C ARG A 26 4.53 -8.50 -51.97
N PRO A 27 5.33 -9.44 -52.52
CA PRO A 27 6.41 -10.08 -51.75
C PRO A 27 7.52 -9.11 -51.30
N LEU A 28 7.84 -8.08 -52.08
CA LEU A 28 8.84 -7.06 -51.71
C LEU A 28 8.31 -6.13 -50.62
N GLN A 29 7.03 -5.75 -50.66
CA GLN A 29 6.41 -5.00 -49.55
C GLN A 29 6.53 -5.79 -48.23
N ALA A 30 6.19 -7.07 -48.22
CA ALA A 30 6.30 -7.91 -47.02
C ALA A 30 7.74 -8.00 -46.49
N LEU A 31 8.74 -8.17 -47.37
CA LEU A 31 10.15 -8.16 -46.99
C LEU A 31 10.59 -6.80 -46.42
N MET A 32 10.18 -5.69 -47.05
CA MET A 32 10.49 -4.34 -46.59
C MET A 32 9.81 -3.99 -45.26
N GLU A 33 8.63 -4.55 -44.97
CA GLU A 33 7.94 -4.41 -43.68
C GLU A 33 8.67 -5.16 -42.56
N ILE A 34 9.17 -6.37 -42.82
CA ILE A 34 10.02 -7.11 -41.86
C ILE A 34 11.33 -6.35 -41.62
N MET A 35 12.01 -5.89 -42.68
CA MET A 35 13.24 -5.09 -42.53
C MET A 35 12.99 -3.76 -41.80
N ALA A 36 11.80 -3.17 -41.95
CA ALA A 36 11.42 -1.96 -41.21
C ALA A 36 11.21 -2.24 -39.72
N GLN A 37 10.68 -3.41 -39.34
CA GLN A 37 10.54 -3.81 -37.94
C GLN A 37 11.93 -3.93 -37.28
N GLU A 38 12.85 -4.66 -37.89
CA GLU A 38 14.24 -4.80 -37.38
C GLU A 38 14.98 -3.46 -37.33
N LEU A 39 14.82 -2.59 -38.34
CA LEU A 39 15.38 -1.24 -38.30
C LEU A 39 14.78 -0.41 -37.16
N CYS A 40 13.49 -0.54 -36.87
CA CYS A 40 12.86 0.14 -35.73
C CYS A 40 13.36 -0.38 -34.37
N VAL A 41 13.79 -1.65 -34.27
CA VAL A 41 14.47 -2.17 -33.08
C VAL A 41 15.85 -1.52 -32.96
N LEU A 42 16.66 -1.55 -34.02
CA LEU A 42 18.00 -0.94 -34.01
C LEU A 42 17.99 0.58 -33.75
N GLU A 43 17.03 1.32 -34.33
CA GLU A 43 16.87 2.76 -34.06
C GLU A 43 16.48 3.02 -32.59
N ARG A 44 15.65 2.16 -31.99
CA ARG A 44 15.31 2.26 -30.55
C ARG A 44 16.50 1.94 -29.66
N ASP A 45 17.30 0.93 -30.00
CA ASP A 45 18.51 0.59 -29.25
C ASP A 45 19.53 1.74 -29.30
N ILE A 46 19.68 2.41 -30.46
CA ILE A 46 20.54 3.59 -30.60
C ILE A 46 19.99 4.79 -29.82
N ASP A 47 18.68 5.06 -29.89
CA ASP A 47 18.05 6.11 -29.08
C ASP A 47 18.18 5.80 -27.57
N GLN A 48 18.07 4.52 -27.15
CA GLN A 48 18.26 4.10 -25.76
C GLN A 48 19.71 4.24 -25.30
N LEU A 49 20.71 3.91 -26.13
CA LEU A 49 22.13 4.14 -25.83
C LEU A 49 22.48 5.62 -25.63
N TYR A 50 21.68 6.54 -26.19
CA TYR A 50 21.80 7.97 -25.93
C TYR A 50 21.03 8.39 -24.67
N ASP A 51 19.80 7.88 -24.48
CA ASP A 51 19.02 8.05 -23.24
C ASP A 51 19.79 7.49 -22.01
N ASP A 52 20.69 6.52 -22.20
CA ASP A 52 21.60 5.92 -21.19
C ASP A 52 22.68 6.87 -20.65
N TRP A 53 22.91 8.02 -21.27
CA TRP A 53 23.84 9.03 -20.77
C TRP A 53 23.22 9.95 -19.71
N PHE A 54 21.90 9.91 -19.54
CA PHE A 54 21.14 10.81 -18.65
C PHE A 54 20.45 10.01 -17.53
N VAL A 55 20.64 10.44 -16.29
CA VAL A 55 20.15 9.72 -15.09
C VAL A 55 18.64 9.56 -15.05
N GLU A 56 17.90 10.48 -15.68
CA GLU A 56 16.45 10.45 -15.80
C GLU A 56 15.97 9.32 -16.72
N THR A 57 16.64 9.11 -17.86
CA THR A 57 16.17 8.24 -18.96
C THR A 57 16.93 6.93 -19.12
N CYS A 58 18.10 6.80 -18.49
CA CYS A 58 18.95 5.61 -18.66
C CYS A 58 18.27 4.31 -18.22
N GLU A 59 18.76 3.18 -18.71
CA GLU A 59 18.39 1.88 -18.16
C GLU A 59 18.95 1.68 -16.74
N PRO A 60 18.32 0.83 -15.90
CA PRO A 60 18.79 0.58 -14.52
C PRO A 60 20.22 0.06 -14.42
N TRP A 61 20.76 -0.60 -15.46
CA TRP A 61 22.11 -1.13 -15.47
C TRP A 61 23.19 -0.06 -15.67
N ALA A 62 22.88 1.06 -16.33
CA ALA A 62 23.81 2.16 -16.59
C ALA A 62 23.99 3.07 -15.36
N LEU A 63 22.95 3.16 -14.53
CA LEU A 63 22.87 4.04 -13.36
C LEU A 63 24.05 3.90 -12.36
N PRO A 64 24.56 2.70 -12.00
CA PRO A 64 25.74 2.56 -11.15
C PRO A 64 27.03 3.14 -11.77
N TYR A 65 27.16 3.14 -13.10
CA TYR A 65 28.32 3.71 -13.79
C TYR A 65 28.27 5.25 -13.78
N ILE A 66 27.09 5.84 -13.99
CA ILE A 66 26.86 7.28 -13.81
C ILE A 66 27.16 7.69 -12.37
N ALA A 67 26.67 6.91 -11.39
CA ALA A 67 26.94 7.12 -9.97
C ALA A 67 28.45 7.10 -9.66
N ALA A 68 29.19 6.13 -10.19
CA ALA A 68 30.64 6.04 -10.02
C ALA A 68 31.39 7.23 -10.65
N LEU A 69 30.97 7.69 -11.84
CA LEU A 69 31.59 8.82 -12.56
C LEU A 69 31.53 10.12 -11.74
N ILE A 70 30.42 10.38 -11.05
CA ILE A 70 30.24 11.56 -10.17
C ILE A 70 30.66 11.29 -8.71
N GLY A 71 31.20 10.10 -8.43
CA GLY A 71 31.64 9.68 -7.09
C GLY A 71 30.50 9.61 -6.06
N ALA A 72 29.29 9.27 -6.47
CA ALA A 72 28.17 9.03 -5.57
C ALA A 72 28.40 7.75 -4.76
N ARG A 73 28.09 7.75 -3.45
CA ARG A 73 28.31 6.58 -2.58
C ARG A 73 27.32 5.46 -2.96
N PRO A 74 27.77 4.21 -3.15
CA PRO A 74 26.84 3.09 -3.34
C PRO A 74 25.90 2.93 -2.15
N MET A 75 24.62 2.69 -2.44
CA MET A 75 23.61 2.41 -1.42
C MET A 75 23.46 0.90 -1.18
N ARG A 76 23.03 0.52 0.02
CA ARG A 76 22.46 -0.82 0.25
C ARG A 76 21.08 -0.92 -0.41
N GLU A 77 20.72 -2.12 -0.82
CA GLU A 77 19.44 -2.39 -1.49
C GLU A 77 18.24 -2.20 -0.54
N ILE A 78 17.18 -1.57 -1.04
CA ILE A 78 16.01 -1.14 -0.24
C ILE A 78 14.65 -1.58 -0.81
N GLY A 79 14.64 -2.51 -1.77
CA GLY A 79 13.44 -3.10 -2.36
C GLY A 79 13.13 -2.63 -3.79
N SER A 80 11.91 -2.90 -4.27
CA SER A 80 11.55 -2.74 -5.68
C SER A 80 11.65 -1.31 -6.25
N ASP A 81 11.52 -0.29 -5.40
CA ASP A 81 11.61 1.13 -5.79
C ASP A 81 13.05 1.70 -5.78
N GLN A 82 14.05 0.86 -5.51
CA GLN A 82 15.45 1.27 -5.43
C GLN A 82 15.96 1.99 -6.68
N ALA A 83 15.52 1.59 -7.88
CA ALA A 83 15.95 2.24 -9.12
C ALA A 83 15.51 3.71 -9.18
N GLY A 84 14.29 4.04 -8.73
CA GLY A 84 13.81 5.43 -8.69
C GLY A 84 14.55 6.27 -7.65
N LEU A 85 14.74 5.72 -6.44
CA LEU A 85 15.46 6.38 -5.35
C LEU A 85 16.94 6.63 -5.68
N LEU A 86 17.60 5.65 -6.30
CA LEU A 86 18.99 5.77 -6.74
C LEU A 86 19.14 6.82 -7.86
N ARG A 87 18.20 6.90 -8.82
CA ARG A 87 18.19 7.99 -9.83
C ARG A 87 18.09 9.36 -9.15
N GLY A 88 17.15 9.53 -8.22
CA GLY A 88 16.98 10.79 -7.49
C GLY A 88 18.24 11.25 -6.76
N TYR A 89 18.89 10.35 -6.03
CA TYR A 89 20.16 10.62 -5.36
C TYR A 89 21.29 10.96 -6.34
N VAL A 90 21.48 10.15 -7.39
CA VAL A 90 22.54 10.35 -8.39
C VAL A 90 22.35 11.69 -9.12
N ALA A 91 21.12 12.07 -9.46
CA ALA A 91 20.80 13.36 -10.06
C ALA A 91 21.13 14.55 -9.14
N ASN A 92 20.90 14.42 -7.83
CA ASN A 92 21.03 15.52 -6.89
C ASN A 92 22.37 15.57 -6.11
N VAL A 93 23.20 14.53 -6.14
CA VAL A 93 24.40 14.40 -5.27
C VAL A 93 25.35 15.60 -5.35
N LEU A 94 25.55 16.18 -6.54
CA LEU A 94 26.42 17.36 -6.70
C LEU A 94 25.83 18.61 -6.02
N ARG A 95 24.50 18.79 -6.09
CA ARG A 95 23.80 19.90 -5.44
C ARG A 95 23.74 19.70 -3.92
N ASN A 96 23.51 18.46 -3.48
CA ASN A 96 23.57 18.08 -2.07
C ASN A 96 24.96 18.35 -1.48
N ARG A 97 26.04 18.14 -2.24
CA ARG A 97 27.41 18.47 -1.85
C ARG A 97 27.68 19.97 -1.78
N GLN A 98 27.13 20.77 -2.70
CA GLN A 98 27.19 22.23 -2.64
C GLN A 98 26.48 22.80 -1.40
N ALA A 99 25.39 22.17 -0.96
CA ALA A 99 24.63 22.55 0.24
C ALA A 99 24.99 21.73 1.50
N LYS A 100 26.13 21.02 1.50
CA LYS A 100 26.59 20.16 2.61
C LYS A 100 26.64 20.91 3.94
N GLY A 101 26.26 20.23 5.03
CA GLY A 101 26.18 20.80 6.36
C GLY A 101 24.90 21.58 6.66
N THR A 102 24.05 21.87 5.67
CA THR A 102 22.74 22.47 5.91
C THR A 102 21.70 21.43 6.30
N ALA A 103 20.75 21.79 7.17
CA ALA A 103 19.62 20.91 7.52
C ALA A 103 18.78 20.52 6.28
N ALA A 104 18.67 21.38 5.27
CA ALA A 104 17.95 21.10 4.03
C ALA A 104 18.63 20.00 3.19
N ALA A 105 19.96 20.04 3.04
CA ALA A 105 20.69 18.99 2.33
C ALA A 105 20.63 17.65 3.09
N ILE A 106 20.66 17.70 4.43
CA ILE A 106 20.50 16.49 5.26
C ILE A 106 19.09 15.90 5.12
N GLU A 107 18.04 16.74 5.11
CA GLU A 107 16.67 16.31 4.78
C GLU A 107 16.61 15.68 3.39
N GLN A 108 17.14 16.35 2.36
CA GLN A 108 17.13 15.87 0.99
C GLN A 108 17.80 14.50 0.85
N VAL A 109 19.06 14.38 1.25
CA VAL A 109 19.83 13.13 1.12
C VAL A 109 19.19 12.02 1.95
N ALA A 110 18.76 12.30 3.19
CA ALA A 110 18.14 11.26 4.03
C ALA A 110 16.86 10.70 3.39
N ARG A 111 16.04 11.52 2.73
CA ARG A 111 14.87 11.06 1.97
C ARG A 111 15.29 10.25 0.73
N GLU A 112 16.27 10.72 -0.04
CA GLU A 112 16.74 10.06 -1.25
C GLU A 112 17.35 8.67 -0.99
N VAL A 113 18.17 8.51 0.06
CA VAL A 113 18.85 7.24 0.36
C VAL A 113 18.00 6.22 1.13
N SER A 114 16.82 6.62 1.61
CA SER A 114 15.95 5.78 2.45
C SER A 114 14.51 5.64 1.96
N GLY A 115 14.04 6.52 1.06
CA GLY A 115 12.63 6.62 0.66
C GLY A 115 11.66 7.10 1.74
N TRP A 116 12.11 7.33 2.98
CA TRP A 116 11.25 7.81 4.07
C TRP A 116 11.09 9.33 4.05
N SER A 117 10.02 9.82 4.67
CA SER A 117 9.91 11.26 4.99
C SER A 117 10.80 11.58 6.20
N VAL A 118 11.68 12.57 6.04
CA VAL A 118 12.69 12.95 7.06
C VAL A 118 12.73 14.46 7.25
N VAL A 119 12.75 14.91 8.51
CA VAL A 119 12.93 16.32 8.90
C VAL A 119 14.14 16.43 9.82
N ALA A 120 15.10 17.30 9.50
CA ALA A 120 16.34 17.47 10.25
C ALA A 120 16.28 18.75 11.10
N VAL A 121 16.36 18.61 12.42
CA VAL A 121 16.27 19.71 13.36
C VAL A 121 17.61 19.92 14.06
N GLU A 122 18.16 21.11 13.92
CA GLU A 122 19.31 21.59 14.67
C GLU A 122 18.87 21.88 16.12
N LEU A 123 19.03 20.91 17.03
CA LEU A 123 18.39 20.95 18.35
C LEU A 123 18.98 22.04 19.25
N PHE A 124 20.17 22.55 18.94
CA PHE A 124 20.75 23.74 19.58
C PHE A 124 19.95 25.03 19.32
N GLN A 125 19.21 25.11 18.22
CA GLN A 125 18.31 26.25 17.95
C GLN A 125 17.07 26.23 18.86
N ARG A 126 16.77 25.08 19.47
CA ARG A 126 15.66 24.87 20.42
C ARG A 126 16.10 24.93 21.88
N LEU A 127 17.31 25.37 22.18
CA LEU A 127 17.78 25.54 23.57
C LEU A 127 17.32 26.88 24.15
N ALA A 128 16.84 26.84 25.40
CA ALA A 128 16.69 28.04 26.22
C ALA A 128 18.09 28.59 26.55
N THR A 129 18.33 29.86 26.22
CA THR A 129 19.63 30.53 26.44
C THR A 129 19.43 32.00 26.78
N SER A 130 20.37 32.57 27.53
CA SER A 130 20.53 34.03 27.62
C SER A 130 20.94 34.56 26.25
N GLN A 131 20.13 35.46 25.69
CA GLN A 131 20.33 35.96 24.33
C GLN A 131 21.25 37.19 24.31
N HIS A 132 22.09 37.30 23.28
CA HIS A 132 22.91 38.49 23.05
C HIS A 132 22.06 39.59 22.40
N MET A 133 22.18 40.85 22.84
CA MET A 133 21.30 41.95 22.37
C MET A 133 21.36 42.20 20.85
N ASN A 134 22.50 41.91 20.20
CA ASN A 134 22.63 42.02 18.73
C ASN A 134 22.06 40.82 17.97
N HIS A 135 21.57 39.78 18.65
CA HIS A 135 21.05 38.55 18.04
C HIS A 135 19.91 37.97 18.88
N VAL A 136 18.83 38.75 19.00
CA VAL A 136 17.58 38.32 19.64
C VAL A 136 16.85 37.32 18.73
N ARG A 137 16.30 36.26 19.32
CA ARG A 137 15.51 35.20 18.68
C ARG A 137 14.04 35.32 19.13
N PRO A 138 13.23 36.18 18.49
CA PRO A 138 11.85 36.44 18.93
C PRO A 138 10.96 35.20 18.89
N ASP A 139 11.17 34.32 17.90
CA ASP A 139 10.32 33.13 17.69
C ASP A 139 10.57 31.99 18.68
N THR A 140 11.67 32.06 19.45
CA THR A 140 12.08 31.04 20.44
C THR A 140 12.17 31.65 21.85
N PRO A 141 11.03 32.04 22.45
CA PRO A 141 10.97 32.44 23.86
C PRO A 141 11.38 31.28 24.77
N ALA A 142 12.05 31.60 25.87
CA ALA A 142 12.48 30.63 26.87
C ALA A 142 11.30 30.01 27.68
N PHE A 143 10.11 30.60 27.59
CA PHE A 143 8.91 30.17 28.28
C PHE A 143 7.87 29.61 27.31
N ALA A 144 7.18 28.54 27.71
CA ALA A 144 6.04 27.99 27.00
C ALA A 144 4.76 28.78 27.33
N ASP A 145 4.01 29.22 26.32
CA ASP A 145 2.65 29.71 26.55
C ASP A 145 1.67 28.53 26.52
N LEU A 146 1.10 28.20 27.68
CA LEU A 146 0.11 27.13 27.83
C LEU A 146 -1.26 27.49 27.23
N ARG A 147 -1.48 28.77 26.86
CA ARG A 147 -2.69 29.20 26.13
C ARG A 147 -2.63 28.85 24.64
N ASP A 148 -1.41 28.72 24.10
CA ASP A 148 -1.18 28.21 22.75
C ASP A 148 -1.17 26.66 22.79
N THR A 149 -2.37 26.09 22.70
CA THR A 149 -2.58 24.63 22.73
C THR A 149 -1.91 23.94 21.56
N ALA A 150 -1.92 24.57 20.37
CA ALA A 150 -1.33 24.03 19.16
C ALA A 150 0.19 23.89 19.29
N ARG A 151 0.88 24.94 19.75
CA ARG A 151 2.33 24.92 20.02
C ARG A 151 2.69 23.95 21.13
N SER A 152 1.87 23.89 22.19
CA SER A 152 2.04 22.96 23.31
C SER A 152 1.91 21.49 22.88
N ARG A 153 0.87 21.15 22.10
CA ARG A 153 0.71 19.81 21.47
C ARG A 153 1.89 19.49 20.53
N ALA A 154 2.37 20.47 19.77
CA ALA A 154 3.49 20.29 18.85
C ALA A 154 4.85 20.11 19.54
N SER A 155 4.99 20.36 20.86
CA SER A 155 6.24 20.43 21.65
C SER A 155 7.32 19.36 21.37
N ARG A 156 6.94 18.13 21.03
CA ARG A 156 7.88 17.01 20.75
C ARG A 156 8.08 16.68 19.27
N SER A 157 7.35 17.37 18.38
CA SER A 157 7.48 17.26 16.91
C SER A 157 8.66 18.10 16.39
N PRO A 158 9.17 17.84 15.17
CA PRO A 158 10.25 18.65 14.60
C PRO A 158 9.84 20.11 14.32
N PHE A 159 8.53 20.35 14.20
CA PHE A 159 7.96 21.65 13.84
C PHE A 159 7.71 22.55 15.06
N SER A 160 7.95 22.09 16.29
CA SER A 160 7.84 22.94 17.47
C SER A 160 8.89 24.05 17.47
N THR A 161 8.49 25.26 17.83
CA THR A 161 9.37 26.41 18.11
C THR A 161 9.59 26.61 19.62
N MET A 162 9.26 25.63 20.47
CA MET A 162 9.47 25.73 21.91
C MET A 162 10.96 25.63 22.27
N ALA A 163 11.37 26.40 23.28
CA ALA A 163 12.68 26.27 23.89
C ALA A 163 12.69 25.16 24.96
N HIS A 164 13.81 24.48 25.11
CA HIS A 164 14.02 23.39 26.05
C HIS A 164 15.31 23.60 26.85
N SER A 165 15.33 23.10 28.08
CA SER A 165 16.55 22.98 28.88
C SER A 165 17.54 21.99 28.22
N PRO A 166 18.86 22.18 28.38
CA PRO A 166 19.85 21.24 27.88
C PRO A 166 19.71 19.87 28.56
N ALA A 167 19.90 18.80 27.78
CA ALA A 167 19.82 17.41 28.21
C ALA A 167 21.15 16.68 27.97
N ALA A 168 21.58 15.88 28.94
CA ALA A 168 22.74 15.00 28.81
C ALA A 168 22.38 13.68 28.11
N GLY A 169 23.38 13.02 27.53
CA GLY A 169 23.24 11.74 26.82
C GLY A 169 23.07 11.90 25.31
N GLN A 170 22.87 10.78 24.62
CA GLN A 170 22.66 10.74 23.17
C GLN A 170 21.25 11.24 22.79
N PRO A 171 21.07 11.95 21.66
CA PRO A 171 19.76 12.39 21.20
C PRO A 171 18.90 11.18 20.77
N ALA A 172 17.88 10.86 21.57
CA ALA A 172 17.02 9.69 21.39
C ALA A 172 15.52 10.06 21.37
N ALA A 173 14.67 9.07 21.10
CA ALA A 173 13.22 9.26 20.98
C ALA A 173 12.56 9.90 22.23
N TYR A 174 13.08 9.70 23.44
CA TYR A 174 12.47 10.24 24.68
C TYR A 174 13.43 10.94 25.65
N ALA A 175 14.75 10.95 25.37
CA ALA A 175 15.77 11.48 26.26
C ALA A 175 16.93 12.10 25.45
N GLY A 176 17.78 12.90 26.12
CA GLY A 176 19.02 13.43 25.56
C GLY A 176 18.89 14.34 24.32
N ARG A 177 17.68 14.68 23.85
CA ARG A 177 17.48 15.40 22.58
C ARG A 177 18.22 16.74 22.52
N TYR A 178 17.90 17.67 23.41
CA TYR A 178 18.27 19.08 23.24
C TYR A 178 19.66 19.37 23.82
N ASN A 179 20.67 19.54 22.97
CA ASN A 179 22.02 19.97 23.37
C ASN A 179 22.73 20.64 22.18
N ILE A 180 23.84 21.34 22.44
CA ILE A 180 24.59 22.11 21.43
C ILE A 180 25.04 21.26 20.23
N PRO A 181 25.64 20.05 20.40
CA PRO A 181 26.06 19.25 19.25
C PRO A 181 24.93 18.44 18.62
N HIS A 182 23.66 18.53 19.06
CA HIS A 182 22.65 17.55 18.65
C HIS A 182 21.89 17.92 17.38
N LEU A 183 21.80 16.95 16.47
CA LEU A 183 20.99 16.99 15.25
C LEU A 183 19.91 15.90 15.34
N GLY A 184 18.64 16.29 15.40
CA GLY A 184 17.52 15.34 15.43
C GLY A 184 17.00 15.07 14.03
N LEU A 185 17.10 13.83 13.54
CA LEU A 185 16.42 13.39 12.33
C LEU A 185 15.09 12.74 12.72
N PHE A 186 13.99 13.40 12.39
CA PHE A 186 12.64 12.91 12.62
C PHE A 186 12.17 12.14 11.38
N ILE A 187 11.90 10.85 11.53
CA ILE A 187 11.74 9.88 10.42
C ILE A 187 10.38 9.21 10.53
N TRP A 188 9.56 9.30 9.48
CA TRP A 188 8.29 8.56 9.39
C TRP A 188 8.54 7.22 8.70
N ARG A 189 8.25 6.10 9.38
CA ARG A 189 8.42 4.74 8.83
C ARG A 189 7.23 4.28 8.00
N HIS A 190 6.04 4.83 8.25
CA HIS A 190 4.85 4.62 7.44
C HIS A 190 4.76 5.58 6.26
N ALA A 191 4.15 5.10 5.18
CA ALA A 191 3.72 5.94 4.07
C ALA A 191 2.33 6.54 4.37
N ALA A 192 1.98 7.62 3.68
CA ALA A 192 0.59 7.99 3.49
C ALA A 192 0.01 7.06 2.41
N ALA A 193 -1.09 6.35 2.73
CA ALA A 193 -1.85 5.55 1.78
C ALA A 193 -3.10 6.34 1.33
N PRO A 194 -3.03 7.11 0.23
CA PRO A 194 -4.16 7.90 -0.24
C PRO A 194 -5.21 7.04 -0.93
N ILE A 195 -6.46 7.13 -0.48
CA ILE A 195 -7.64 6.75 -1.26
C ILE A 195 -8.24 8.06 -1.77
N TRP A 196 -8.18 8.30 -3.07
CA TRP A 196 -8.44 9.62 -3.62
C TRP A 196 -9.40 9.57 -4.81
N PRO A 197 -10.42 10.45 -4.87
CA PRO A 197 -11.17 10.69 -6.10
C PRO A 197 -10.23 11.37 -7.09
N VAL A 198 -9.64 10.58 -7.99
CA VAL A 198 -8.79 11.06 -9.08
C VAL A 198 -9.60 11.04 -10.36
N GLU A 199 -9.55 12.11 -11.13
CA GLU A 199 -9.89 12.07 -12.56
C GLU A 199 -8.68 11.51 -13.31
N ASN A 200 -8.84 10.34 -13.93
CA ASN A 200 -7.81 9.75 -14.78
C ASN A 200 -8.18 10.01 -16.24
N PRO A 201 -7.35 10.72 -17.04
CA PRO A 201 -7.65 11.03 -18.42
C PRO A 201 -8.02 9.82 -19.31
N ALA A 202 -7.50 8.62 -19.00
CA ALA A 202 -7.75 7.38 -19.72
C ALA A 202 -8.81 6.46 -19.07
N ALA A 203 -9.30 6.77 -17.86
CA ALA A 203 -10.22 5.90 -17.13
C ALA A 203 -11.42 6.63 -16.47
N GLY A 204 -11.55 7.94 -16.67
CA GLY A 204 -12.65 8.76 -16.16
C GLY A 204 -12.52 9.08 -14.67
N TYR A 205 -13.65 9.42 -14.05
CA TYR A 205 -13.73 9.70 -12.61
C TYR A 205 -13.69 8.39 -11.81
N LEU A 206 -12.70 8.23 -10.93
CA LEU A 206 -12.37 6.91 -10.38
C LEU A 206 -13.04 6.54 -9.05
N GLY A 207 -13.80 7.46 -8.45
CA GLY A 207 -14.48 7.25 -7.18
C GLY A 207 -13.55 7.37 -5.96
N GLY A 208 -13.98 8.12 -4.96
CA GLY A 208 -13.41 8.12 -3.61
C GLY A 208 -13.91 6.95 -2.77
N ALA A 209 -13.47 6.89 -1.51
CA ALA A 209 -13.98 5.95 -0.53
C ALA A 209 -15.41 6.33 -0.11
N VAL A 210 -16.28 5.33 0.10
CA VAL A 210 -17.62 5.53 0.67
C VAL A 210 -17.52 5.35 2.20
N PRO A 211 -17.69 6.42 3.00
CA PRO A 211 -17.62 6.34 4.47
C PRO A 211 -18.64 5.36 5.04
N ARG A 212 -18.33 4.75 6.18
CA ARG A 212 -19.26 3.84 6.86
C ARG A 212 -20.05 4.58 7.94
N PRO A 213 -21.39 4.64 7.86
CA PRO A 213 -22.23 5.13 8.95
C PRO A 213 -22.12 4.25 10.20
N ASP A 214 -22.23 4.88 11.37
CA ASP A 214 -22.36 4.17 12.64
C ASP A 214 -23.79 3.63 12.78
N ALA A 215 -23.92 2.40 13.28
CA ALA A 215 -25.17 1.63 13.22
C ALA A 215 -26.36 2.17 14.06
N PRO A 216 -26.18 2.98 15.13
CA PRO A 216 -27.27 3.69 15.79
C PRO A 216 -27.44 5.15 15.32
N ASP A 217 -26.45 5.72 14.62
CA ASP A 217 -26.34 7.15 14.32
C ASP A 217 -25.93 7.35 12.84
N PRO A 218 -26.87 7.31 11.88
CA PRO A 218 -26.54 7.30 10.45
C PRO A 218 -25.86 8.60 9.96
N GLY A 219 -26.06 9.72 10.66
CA GLY A 219 -25.34 10.97 10.40
C GLY A 219 -23.87 10.98 10.86
N LEU A 220 -23.45 10.03 11.70
CA LEU A 220 -22.06 9.87 12.14
C LEU A 220 -21.40 8.81 11.27
N LEU A 221 -20.32 9.18 10.56
CA LEU A 221 -19.62 8.28 9.66
C LEU A 221 -18.12 8.23 9.99
N THR A 222 -17.48 7.15 9.56
CA THR A 222 -16.03 6.96 9.61
C THR A 222 -15.44 7.01 8.20
N PHE A 223 -14.31 7.68 8.03
CA PHE A 223 -13.62 7.80 6.72
C PHE A 223 -13.20 6.42 6.17
N ASP A 224 -12.76 5.48 7.02
CA ASP A 224 -12.47 4.12 6.57
C ASP A 224 -13.76 3.32 6.32
N PRO A 225 -14.02 2.81 5.10
CA PRO A 225 -15.23 2.04 4.80
C PRO A 225 -15.44 0.78 5.66
N LEU A 226 -14.42 0.32 6.38
CA LEU A 226 -14.53 -0.77 7.35
C LEU A 226 -15.21 -0.37 8.67
N GLY A 227 -15.30 0.92 9.01
CA GLY A 227 -15.86 1.37 10.30
C GLY A 227 -14.82 1.59 11.40
N ARG A 228 -13.56 1.84 11.05
CA ARG A 228 -12.47 2.06 12.01
C ARG A 228 -12.28 3.56 12.27
N ASP A 229 -12.08 3.91 13.54
CA ASP A 229 -11.55 5.22 13.92
C ASP A 229 -10.05 5.25 13.62
N ILE A 230 -9.65 5.89 12.52
CA ILE A 230 -8.24 6.02 12.13
C ILE A 230 -7.84 7.49 11.95
N PRO A 231 -6.69 7.91 12.49
CA PRO A 231 -6.19 9.27 12.26
C PRO A 231 -5.91 9.49 10.78
N LEU A 232 -6.43 10.59 10.24
CA LEU A 232 -6.08 11.05 8.90
C LEU A 232 -4.65 11.59 8.91
N VAL A 233 -3.89 11.43 7.82
CA VAL A 233 -2.53 11.98 7.68
C VAL A 233 -2.45 12.94 6.50
N ASN A 234 -1.50 13.88 6.57
CA ASN A 234 -1.11 14.67 5.41
C ASN A 234 -0.63 13.76 4.27
N ARG A 235 -0.99 14.12 3.02
CA ARG A 235 -0.43 13.52 1.82
C ARG A 235 0.84 14.31 1.42
N PRO A 236 2.04 13.72 1.45
CA PRO A 236 3.24 14.39 0.95
C PRO A 236 3.06 14.84 -0.51
N ALA A 237 3.44 16.08 -0.80
CA ALA A 237 3.52 16.59 -2.17
C ALA A 237 4.64 15.86 -2.92
N ALA A 238 4.40 15.51 -4.19
CA ALA A 238 5.33 14.72 -4.99
C ALA A 238 6.59 15.51 -5.43
N ASP A 239 6.47 16.84 -5.53
CA ASP A 239 7.55 17.71 -5.98
C ASP A 239 8.03 18.61 -4.84
N LEU A 240 9.35 18.61 -4.63
CA LEU A 240 10.05 19.40 -3.63
C LEU A 240 11.29 19.96 -4.32
N SER A 241 11.33 21.28 -4.48
CA SER A 241 12.50 21.95 -5.05
C SER A 241 13.74 21.63 -4.20
N VAL A 242 14.80 21.18 -4.86
CA VAL A 242 15.98 20.63 -4.19
C VAL A 242 16.62 21.70 -3.29
N GLY A 243 16.68 21.42 -1.99
CA GLY A 243 17.14 22.36 -0.95
C GLY A 243 16.01 23.11 -0.21
N ALA A 244 14.74 22.87 -0.52
CA ALA A 244 13.63 23.33 0.30
C ALA A 244 13.57 22.57 1.64
N ARG A 245 13.18 23.27 2.72
CA ARG A 245 12.93 22.65 4.03
C ARG A 245 11.58 21.95 4.06
N MET A 246 11.53 20.79 4.70
CA MET A 246 10.27 20.07 4.91
C MET A 246 9.34 20.83 5.86
N THR A 247 8.07 20.93 5.48
CA THR A 247 7.00 21.44 6.35
C THR A 247 6.12 20.30 6.86
N ARG A 248 5.29 20.56 7.88
CA ARG A 248 4.36 19.56 8.44
C ARG A 248 3.40 18.95 7.41
N ARG A 249 3.04 19.73 6.39
CA ARG A 249 2.15 19.32 5.28
C ARG A 249 2.85 18.41 4.26
N MET A 250 4.17 18.37 4.23
CA MET A 250 4.99 17.62 3.27
C MET A 250 5.43 16.25 3.80
N VAL A 251 5.00 15.86 5.00
CA VAL A 251 5.31 14.57 5.64
C VAL A 251 4.01 13.89 6.08
N PRO A 252 3.94 12.55 6.24
CA PRO A 252 2.72 11.83 6.62
C PRO A 252 2.42 11.96 8.13
N ALA A 253 2.40 13.19 8.63
CA ALA A 253 1.99 13.52 9.99
C ALA A 253 0.46 13.50 10.11
N VAL A 254 -0.02 12.93 11.22
CA VAL A 254 -1.44 12.93 11.64
C VAL A 254 -2.00 14.35 11.60
N LEU A 255 -3.19 14.51 11.06
CA LEU A 255 -3.93 15.76 11.00
C LEU A 255 -4.48 16.09 12.40
N THR A 256 -4.14 17.27 12.94
CA THR A 256 -4.65 17.69 14.24
C THR A 256 -5.95 18.49 14.11
N ARG A 257 -6.80 18.43 15.15
CA ARG A 257 -8.01 19.25 15.22
C ARG A 257 -7.68 20.74 15.13
N ASP A 258 -6.64 21.18 15.85
CA ASP A 258 -6.20 22.59 15.90
C ASP A 258 -5.76 23.14 14.53
N GLU A 259 -4.97 22.39 13.74
CA GLU A 259 -4.44 22.91 12.47
C GLU A 259 -5.51 22.96 11.36
N VAL A 260 -6.41 21.98 11.35
CA VAL A 260 -7.51 21.90 10.39
C VAL A 260 -8.58 22.93 10.75
N PHE A 261 -8.90 23.10 12.04
CA PHE A 261 -9.78 24.17 12.52
C PHE A 261 -9.25 25.55 12.15
N ALA A 262 -7.96 25.83 12.38
CA ALA A 262 -7.34 27.10 12.02
C ALA A 262 -7.46 27.39 10.52
N ALA A 263 -7.07 26.45 9.65
CA ALA A 263 -7.13 26.62 8.20
C ALA A 263 -8.55 26.87 7.69
N LEU A 264 -9.54 26.08 8.13
CA LEU A 264 -10.93 26.23 7.72
C LEU A 264 -11.58 27.52 8.24
N ASN A 265 -11.13 28.07 9.38
CA ASN A 265 -11.56 29.39 9.84
C ASN A 265 -10.94 30.52 9.01
N THR A 266 -9.65 30.43 8.64
CA THR A 266 -8.99 31.43 7.77
C THR A 266 -9.72 31.55 6.44
N ALA A 267 -10.07 30.43 5.79
CA ALA A 267 -10.93 30.43 4.59
C ALA A 267 -12.22 31.24 4.76
N ARG A 268 -13.00 30.88 5.79
CA ARG A 268 -14.28 31.52 6.09
C ARG A 268 -14.13 33.02 6.40
N ALA A 269 -13.01 33.45 6.95
CA ALA A 269 -12.74 34.86 7.25
C ALA A 269 -12.29 35.67 6.03
N GLU A 270 -11.49 35.07 5.14
CA GLU A 270 -10.92 35.76 3.96
C GLU A 270 -11.84 35.74 2.74
N GLY A 271 -12.95 34.98 2.78
CA GLY A 271 -13.86 34.81 1.65
C GLY A 271 -13.24 34.01 0.49
N ALA A 272 -12.16 33.28 0.79
CA ALA A 272 -11.35 32.50 -0.13
C ALA A 272 -11.22 31.05 0.38
N THR A 273 -10.73 30.16 -0.47
CA THR A 273 -10.33 28.79 -0.10
C THR A 273 -9.25 28.83 1.03
N PRO A 274 -9.04 27.78 1.86
CA PRO A 274 -8.12 27.76 3.03
C PRO A 274 -6.61 27.97 2.77
N GLY A 275 -6.28 29.12 2.18
CA GLY A 275 -5.05 29.36 1.48
C GLY A 275 -4.73 28.26 0.45
N ARG A 276 -3.48 28.28 0.00
CA ARG A 276 -2.89 27.28 -0.90
C ARG A 276 -3.03 25.82 -0.44
N TRP A 277 -3.28 25.54 0.84
CA TRP A 277 -3.25 24.17 1.34
C TRP A 277 -4.39 23.31 0.79
N PHE A 278 -5.62 23.80 0.84
CA PHE A 278 -6.78 23.06 0.32
C PHE A 278 -6.96 23.22 -1.20
N GLU A 279 -6.21 24.13 -1.83
CA GLU A 279 -6.16 24.33 -3.28
C GLU A 279 -5.10 23.46 -3.96
N GLU A 280 -3.83 23.60 -3.58
CA GLU A 280 -2.68 22.96 -4.23
C GLU A 280 -2.54 21.48 -3.84
N SER A 281 -2.80 21.12 -2.58
CA SER A 281 -2.67 19.74 -2.08
C SER A 281 -3.58 19.48 -0.87
N PRO A 282 -4.92 19.47 -1.05
CA PRO A 282 -5.86 19.27 0.04
C PRO A 282 -5.59 17.97 0.83
N PRO A 283 -5.66 18.00 2.17
CA PRO A 283 -5.37 16.84 3.00
C PRO A 283 -6.49 15.78 2.94
N PHE A 284 -7.72 16.22 2.69
CA PHE A 284 -8.91 15.38 2.46
C PHE A 284 -9.90 16.13 1.55
N ARG A 285 -10.87 15.41 1.00
CA ARG A 285 -12.00 15.92 0.21
C ARG A 285 -13.28 15.20 0.63
N ILE A 286 -14.41 15.91 0.57
CA ILE A 286 -15.74 15.36 0.88
C ILE A 286 -16.69 15.76 -0.24
N ARG A 287 -17.47 14.80 -0.72
CA ARG A 287 -18.50 14.99 -1.74
C ARG A 287 -19.83 14.51 -1.19
N LEU A 288 -20.88 15.29 -1.41
CA LEU A 288 -22.24 15.09 -0.90
C LEU A 288 -23.20 15.20 -2.10
N ASP A 289 -23.95 14.12 -2.39
CA ASP A 289 -24.78 13.96 -3.61
C ASP A 289 -24.02 14.30 -4.92
N GLY A 290 -22.73 13.94 -4.98
CA GLY A 290 -21.89 14.17 -6.15
C GLY A 290 -21.38 15.61 -6.34
N ALA A 291 -21.69 16.53 -5.43
CA ALA A 291 -21.07 17.85 -5.35
C ALA A 291 -19.94 17.86 -4.33
N GLU A 292 -18.78 18.47 -4.64
CA GLU A 292 -17.71 18.66 -3.66
C GLU A 292 -18.13 19.70 -2.63
N VAL A 293 -18.00 19.36 -1.34
CA VAL A 293 -18.28 20.26 -0.23
C VAL A 293 -17.10 21.23 -0.14
N PRO A 294 -17.30 22.53 -0.44
CA PRO A 294 -16.20 23.48 -0.46
C PRO A 294 -15.76 23.77 1.00
N PRO A 295 -14.48 24.10 1.25
CA PRO A 295 -13.95 24.07 2.61
C PRO A 295 -14.61 25.05 3.59
N GLU A 296 -15.19 26.14 3.11
CA GLU A 296 -15.97 27.08 3.92
C GLU A 296 -17.27 26.48 4.50
N LYS A 297 -17.71 25.32 4.00
CA LYS A 297 -18.81 24.51 4.55
C LYS A 297 -18.34 23.34 5.41
N ILE A 298 -17.03 23.20 5.63
CA ILE A 298 -16.43 22.17 6.48
C ILE A 298 -16.00 22.81 7.82
N PHE A 299 -16.32 22.11 8.91
CA PHE A 299 -15.98 22.50 10.27
C PHE A 299 -15.18 21.39 10.94
N CYS A 300 -14.19 21.73 11.75
CA CYS A 300 -13.41 20.75 12.51
C CYS A 300 -13.78 20.81 14.00
N CYS A 301 -14.04 19.66 14.61
CA CYS A 301 -14.35 19.55 16.04
C CYS A 301 -14.00 18.14 16.57
N ASN A 302 -14.22 17.91 17.87
CA ASN A 302 -14.22 16.56 18.43
C ASN A 302 -15.58 15.90 18.16
N LEU A 303 -15.59 14.72 17.53
CA LEU A 303 -16.78 13.89 17.23
C LEU A 303 -16.80 12.57 18.04
N GLU A 304 -16.07 12.50 19.14
CA GLU A 304 -16.30 11.54 20.22
C GLU A 304 -17.73 11.71 20.78
N LYS A 305 -18.40 10.59 21.08
CA LYS A 305 -19.71 10.62 21.74
C LYS A 305 -19.52 10.98 23.21
N ALA A 306 -20.40 11.79 23.77
CA ALA A 306 -20.48 12.06 25.20
C ALA A 306 -20.94 10.80 25.97
N GLU A 307 -20.86 10.84 27.31
CA GLU A 307 -21.22 9.70 28.17
C GLU A 307 -22.70 9.27 28.03
N ASP A 308 -23.58 10.19 27.62
CA ASP A 308 -24.99 9.94 27.30
C ASP A 308 -25.23 9.42 25.87
N GLY A 309 -24.17 9.22 25.08
CA GLY A 309 -24.21 8.80 23.69
C GLY A 309 -24.42 9.94 22.68
N THR A 310 -24.68 11.18 23.13
CA THR A 310 -24.89 12.32 22.22
C THR A 310 -23.59 12.75 21.52
N TRP A 311 -23.72 13.36 20.34
CA TRP A 311 -22.59 13.82 19.55
C TRP A 311 -22.95 15.10 18.77
N ARG A 312 -21.96 15.71 18.10
CA ARG A 312 -22.13 17.03 17.46
C ARG A 312 -22.58 16.89 16.01
N HIS A 313 -23.71 17.53 15.69
CA HIS A 313 -24.23 17.67 14.33
C HIS A 313 -23.94 19.09 13.78
N PRO A 314 -23.84 19.28 12.44
CA PRO A 314 -23.84 20.59 11.82
C PRO A 314 -25.20 21.28 12.02
N ALA A 315 -25.19 22.60 12.19
CA ALA A 315 -26.41 23.38 12.43
C ALA A 315 -27.18 23.76 11.15
N VAL A 316 -26.59 23.51 9.96
CA VAL A 316 -27.14 23.93 8.66
C VAL A 316 -26.95 22.81 7.65
N ALA A 317 -28.00 22.49 6.88
CA ALA A 317 -27.94 21.49 5.83
C ALA A 317 -26.91 21.86 4.74
N GLY A 318 -26.21 20.85 4.20
CA GLY A 318 -25.12 21.03 3.25
C GLY A 318 -23.80 21.54 3.88
N THR A 319 -23.69 21.52 5.21
CA THR A 319 -22.42 21.69 5.93
C THR A 319 -22.04 20.39 6.64
N VAL A 320 -20.74 20.17 6.85
CA VAL A 320 -20.18 18.93 7.38
C VAL A 320 -19.24 19.26 8.53
N MET A 321 -19.33 18.55 9.66
CA MET A 321 -18.27 18.57 10.67
C MET A 321 -17.36 17.34 10.51
N ILE A 322 -16.08 17.48 10.84
CA ILE A 322 -15.11 16.39 10.81
C ILE A 322 -14.26 16.35 12.08
N ASP A 323 -13.76 15.15 12.36
CA ASP A 323 -12.72 14.91 13.35
C ASP A 323 -11.53 14.20 12.67
N PRO A 324 -10.45 14.93 12.34
CA PRO A 324 -9.30 14.35 11.66
C PRO A 324 -8.43 13.47 12.55
N GLU A 325 -8.50 13.64 13.89
CA GLU A 325 -7.73 12.84 14.85
C GLU A 325 -8.35 11.43 15.02
N CYS A 326 -9.67 11.31 14.86
CA CYS A 326 -10.40 10.03 14.91
C CYS A 326 -10.86 9.50 13.55
N GLY A 327 -10.77 10.29 12.47
CA GLY A 327 -11.26 9.90 11.14
C GLY A 327 -12.79 9.84 11.05
N ARG A 328 -13.50 10.78 11.69
CA ARG A 328 -14.97 10.82 11.72
C ARG A 328 -15.55 12.00 10.93
N ILE A 329 -16.80 11.83 10.50
CA ILE A 329 -17.61 12.78 9.72
C ILE A 329 -18.98 12.90 10.38
N SER A 330 -19.54 14.10 10.35
CA SER A 330 -20.82 14.48 10.94
C SER A 330 -21.69 15.20 9.91
N LEU A 331 -22.86 14.64 9.65
CA LEU A 331 -23.89 15.20 8.77
C LEU A 331 -25.01 15.85 9.58
N HIS A 332 -25.67 16.83 8.95
CA HIS A 332 -26.92 17.40 9.45
C HIS A 332 -28.07 16.43 9.15
N ALA A 333 -29.10 16.38 9.99
CA ALA A 333 -30.18 15.40 9.92
C ALA A 333 -30.87 15.31 8.53
N ALA A 334 -30.97 16.43 7.81
CA ALA A 334 -31.54 16.47 6.45
C ALA A 334 -30.58 15.97 5.34
N ASP A 335 -29.33 15.65 5.67
CA ASP A 335 -28.29 15.17 4.76
C ASP A 335 -27.91 13.69 5.00
N GLU A 336 -28.43 13.03 6.05
CA GLU A 336 -28.06 11.65 6.42
C GLU A 336 -28.41 10.60 5.35
N GLY A 337 -29.40 10.88 4.51
CA GLY A 337 -29.80 10.01 3.38
C GLY A 337 -29.01 10.24 2.08
N LYS A 338 -28.04 11.16 2.08
CA LYS A 338 -27.30 11.57 0.88
C LYS A 338 -26.11 10.67 0.57
N ALA A 339 -25.72 10.62 -0.69
CA ALA A 339 -24.53 9.88 -1.08
C ALA A 339 -23.27 10.63 -0.63
N VAL A 340 -22.48 10.04 0.27
CA VAL A 340 -21.19 10.58 0.74
C VAL A 340 -20.03 9.84 0.11
N GLU A 341 -19.05 10.59 -0.36
CA GLU A 341 -17.82 10.11 -0.97
C GLU A 341 -16.64 10.93 -0.45
N THR A 342 -15.49 10.30 -0.21
CA THR A 342 -14.33 10.94 0.42
C THR A 342 -13.01 10.66 -0.27
N GLY A 343 -12.13 11.65 -0.25
CA GLY A 343 -10.70 11.49 -0.49
C GLY A 343 -9.94 11.73 0.80
N PHE A 344 -9.03 10.84 1.17
CA PHE A 344 -8.19 10.99 2.37
C PHE A 344 -6.91 10.17 2.25
N ALA A 345 -6.00 10.33 3.19
CA ALA A 345 -4.89 9.42 3.41
C ALA A 345 -4.84 8.97 4.88
N ALA A 346 -4.45 7.73 5.10
CA ALA A 346 -4.15 7.18 6.42
C ALA A 346 -2.68 6.72 6.47
N GLY A 347 -2.11 6.58 7.67
CA GLY A 347 -0.80 5.96 7.83
C GLY A 347 -0.85 4.46 7.55
N GLN A 348 0.10 3.96 6.76
CA GLN A 348 0.23 2.52 6.48
C GLN A 348 1.72 2.09 6.54
N PRO A 349 2.10 1.10 7.36
CA PRO A 349 3.49 0.67 7.53
C PRO A 349 4.02 -0.25 6.42
N PHE A 350 3.14 -0.93 5.68
CA PHE A 350 3.51 -1.93 4.67
C PHE A 350 2.59 -1.90 3.45
N ASP A 351 3.14 -2.08 2.25
CA ASP A 351 2.36 -2.29 1.01
C ASP A 351 1.82 -3.73 0.93
N ILE A 352 0.85 -4.00 1.82
CA ILE A 352 0.12 -5.28 1.97
C ILE A 352 -1.39 -5.02 2.19
N GLY A 353 -2.19 -6.06 2.04
CA GLY A 353 -3.65 -6.00 2.11
C GLY A 353 -4.26 -5.31 0.89
N GLY A 354 -5.58 -5.12 0.88
CA GLY A 354 -6.36 -4.48 -0.19
C GLY A 354 -6.13 -2.97 -0.30
N GLY A 355 -4.86 -2.55 -0.38
CA GLY A 355 -4.45 -1.15 -0.37
C GLY A 355 -4.35 -0.52 -1.75
N ALA A 356 -4.33 0.82 -1.74
CA ALA A 356 -4.32 1.68 -2.92
C ALA A 356 -2.93 1.89 -3.57
N TYR A 357 -1.91 1.15 -3.11
CA TYR A 357 -0.52 1.20 -3.56
C TYR A 357 -0.31 0.50 -4.93
N ASP A 358 0.93 0.47 -5.43
CA ASP A 358 1.25 -0.18 -6.71
C ASP A 358 1.30 -1.72 -6.61
N ARG A 359 0.47 -2.37 -7.43
CA ARG A 359 0.29 -3.83 -7.47
C ARG A 359 0.65 -4.43 -8.84
N ARG A 360 1.38 -3.73 -9.71
CA ARG A 360 1.85 -4.29 -11.00
C ARG A 360 2.60 -5.62 -10.84
N SER A 361 3.46 -5.73 -9.81
CA SER A 361 4.22 -6.95 -9.49
C SER A 361 3.40 -8.19 -9.12
N SER A 362 2.09 -8.07 -8.81
CA SER A 362 1.21 -9.24 -8.66
C SER A 362 0.49 -9.57 -9.97
N LEU A 363 0.11 -8.58 -10.78
CA LEU A 363 -0.43 -8.83 -12.13
C LEU A 363 0.53 -9.67 -12.97
N GLU A 364 1.83 -9.36 -12.91
CA GLU A 364 2.91 -10.11 -13.58
C GLU A 364 2.94 -11.60 -13.20
N LYS A 365 2.44 -11.98 -12.01
CA LYS A 365 2.44 -13.37 -11.52
C LYS A 365 1.25 -14.21 -11.99
N TRP A 366 0.13 -13.60 -12.38
CA TRP A 366 -1.12 -14.33 -12.67
C TRP A 366 -1.76 -13.96 -14.01
N LEU A 367 -1.55 -12.75 -14.52
CA LEU A 367 -2.12 -12.31 -15.80
C LEU A 367 -1.67 -13.17 -17.00
N PRO A 368 -0.42 -13.69 -17.07
CA PRO A 368 -0.01 -14.60 -18.16
C PRO A 368 -0.82 -15.91 -18.24
N ASP A 369 -1.44 -16.37 -17.14
CA ASP A 369 -2.32 -17.55 -17.15
C ASP A 369 -3.65 -17.29 -17.90
N LEU A 370 -4.04 -16.02 -18.00
CA LEU A 370 -5.32 -15.58 -18.56
C LEU A 370 -5.17 -14.91 -19.93
N VAL A 371 -4.03 -14.26 -20.19
CA VAL A 371 -3.74 -13.50 -21.41
C VAL A 371 -2.50 -14.08 -22.09
N THR A 372 -2.72 -15.09 -22.94
CA THR A 372 -1.65 -15.73 -23.73
C THR A 372 -1.52 -15.06 -25.11
N PRO A 373 -0.32 -14.59 -25.52
CA PRO A 373 -0.11 -14.03 -26.85
C PRO A 373 -0.48 -15.02 -27.96
N GLY A 374 -1.27 -14.55 -28.94
CA GLY A 374 -1.72 -15.37 -30.08
C GLY A 374 -2.99 -16.19 -29.84
N GLU A 375 -3.51 -16.23 -28.62
CA GLU A 375 -4.78 -16.91 -28.31
C GLU A 375 -5.96 -15.93 -28.25
N ALA A 376 -7.19 -16.48 -28.21
CA ALA A 376 -8.39 -15.69 -27.96
C ALA A 376 -8.32 -15.01 -26.58
N PRO A 377 -8.65 -13.70 -26.48
CA PRO A 377 -8.59 -12.96 -25.22
C PRO A 377 -9.52 -13.58 -24.16
N PRO A 378 -9.20 -13.45 -22.87
CA PRO A 378 -10.11 -13.86 -21.81
C PRO A 378 -11.40 -13.04 -21.89
N TRP A 379 -12.49 -13.62 -21.41
CA TRP A 379 -13.69 -12.83 -21.14
C TRP A 379 -13.37 -11.79 -20.06
N GLN A 380 -13.82 -10.55 -20.25
CA GLN A 380 -13.59 -9.50 -19.27
C GLN A 380 -14.80 -8.57 -19.12
N ILE A 381 -15.09 -8.21 -17.87
CA ILE A 381 -16.15 -7.27 -17.50
C ILE A 381 -15.65 -6.28 -16.44
N GLY A 382 -16.15 -5.05 -16.49
CA GLY A 382 -15.91 -4.03 -15.48
C GLY A 382 -17.04 -3.98 -14.44
N VAL A 383 -16.71 -3.60 -13.21
CA VAL A 383 -17.67 -3.36 -12.13
C VAL A 383 -17.42 -1.98 -11.55
N THR A 384 -18.45 -1.14 -11.51
CA THR A 384 -18.37 0.18 -10.85
C THR A 384 -19.74 0.74 -10.47
N LYS A 385 -19.84 1.37 -9.31
CA LYS A 385 -21.01 2.15 -8.87
C LYS A 385 -21.05 3.57 -9.46
N VAL A 386 -20.04 3.99 -10.23
CA VAL A 386 -20.04 5.26 -10.96
C VAL A 386 -20.97 5.14 -12.17
N ALA A 387 -22.20 5.63 -12.03
CA ALA A 387 -23.27 5.43 -13.01
C ALA A 387 -22.90 5.80 -14.47
N GLY A 388 -22.10 6.85 -14.68
CA GLY A 388 -21.64 7.27 -16.01
C GLY A 388 -20.65 6.34 -16.71
N HIS A 389 -20.20 5.26 -16.04
CA HIS A 389 -19.31 4.24 -16.60
C HIS A 389 -20.02 2.91 -16.91
N VAL A 390 -21.27 2.73 -16.46
CA VAL A 390 -22.06 1.50 -16.65
C VAL A 390 -22.61 1.48 -18.09
N THR A 391 -22.24 0.45 -18.86
CA THR A 391 -22.68 0.29 -20.26
C THR A 391 -22.42 -1.14 -20.74
N ASP A 392 -23.34 -1.67 -21.55
CA ASP A 392 -23.19 -2.95 -22.24
C ASP A 392 -22.71 -2.83 -23.68
N ASP A 393 -22.56 -1.61 -24.21
CA ASP A 393 -22.09 -1.39 -25.59
C ASP A 393 -20.54 -1.47 -25.68
N PRO A 394 -19.96 -2.45 -26.40
CA PRO A 394 -18.51 -2.59 -26.56
C PRO A 394 -17.85 -1.44 -27.35
N LEU A 395 -18.62 -0.65 -28.10
CA LEU A 395 -18.15 0.55 -28.81
C LEU A 395 -18.15 1.81 -27.92
N GLN A 396 -18.74 1.73 -26.73
CA GLN A 396 -18.76 2.77 -25.70
C GLN A 396 -18.01 2.36 -24.42
N GLY A 397 -17.18 1.32 -24.49
CA GLY A 397 -16.32 0.86 -23.41
C GLY A 397 -16.96 -0.16 -22.47
N GLY A 398 -18.02 -0.84 -22.90
CA GLY A 398 -18.62 -2.00 -22.23
C GLY A 398 -17.88 -3.33 -22.50
N PRO A 399 -18.27 -4.42 -21.81
CA PRO A 399 -19.32 -4.47 -20.79
C PRO A 399 -18.81 -3.99 -19.41
N VAL A 400 -19.60 -3.13 -18.77
CA VAL A 400 -19.37 -2.61 -17.41
C VAL A 400 -20.69 -2.55 -16.66
N VAL A 401 -20.75 -3.18 -15.48
CA VAL A 401 -21.97 -3.35 -14.68
C VAL A 401 -21.89 -2.64 -13.32
N ALA A 402 -23.06 -2.40 -12.71
CA ALA A 402 -23.18 -1.65 -11.46
C ALA A 402 -22.86 -2.46 -10.19
N SER A 403 -22.82 -3.79 -10.27
CA SER A 403 -22.68 -4.68 -9.12
C SER A 403 -21.72 -5.85 -9.37
N LEU A 404 -21.02 -6.26 -8.31
CA LEU A 404 -20.14 -7.43 -8.36
C LEU A 404 -20.96 -8.73 -8.49
N ARG A 405 -22.17 -8.75 -7.92
CA ARG A 405 -23.13 -9.85 -8.09
C ARG A 405 -23.44 -10.08 -9.58
N GLU A 406 -23.80 -9.03 -10.31
CA GLU A 406 -24.15 -9.13 -11.72
C GLU A 406 -22.97 -9.61 -12.58
N ALA A 407 -21.74 -9.14 -12.29
CA ALA A 407 -20.56 -9.63 -12.99
C ALA A 407 -20.31 -11.13 -12.75
N VAL A 408 -20.51 -11.60 -11.51
CA VAL A 408 -20.41 -13.03 -11.17
C VAL A 408 -21.54 -13.83 -11.81
N ASP A 409 -22.78 -13.33 -11.83
CA ASP A 409 -23.91 -13.99 -12.48
C ASP A 409 -23.73 -14.08 -14.00
N ARG A 410 -23.21 -13.02 -14.63
CA ARG A 410 -22.85 -13.02 -16.06
C ARG A 410 -21.74 -14.04 -16.34
N TRP A 411 -20.66 -14.07 -15.56
CA TRP A 411 -19.62 -15.11 -15.66
C TRP A 411 -20.24 -16.51 -15.56
N ASN A 412 -21.02 -16.77 -14.51
CA ASN A 412 -21.67 -18.05 -14.24
C ASN A 412 -22.59 -18.54 -15.37
N ALA A 413 -23.16 -17.62 -16.15
CA ALA A 413 -24.07 -17.93 -17.26
C ALA A 413 -23.35 -18.37 -18.55
N GLN A 414 -22.09 -17.96 -18.74
CA GLN A 414 -21.30 -18.27 -19.95
C GLN A 414 -20.08 -19.16 -19.70
N SER A 415 -19.64 -19.33 -18.45
CA SER A 415 -18.45 -20.10 -18.12
C SER A 415 -18.66 -21.59 -18.43
N VAL A 416 -17.87 -22.11 -19.35
CA VAL A 416 -17.73 -23.54 -19.65
C VAL A 416 -16.37 -24.07 -19.19
N GLU A 417 -16.12 -25.36 -19.38
CA GLU A 417 -14.81 -25.97 -19.17
C GLU A 417 -13.67 -25.17 -19.83
N GLY A 418 -12.56 -25.00 -19.10
CA GLY A 418 -11.37 -24.27 -19.59
C GLY A 418 -11.53 -22.75 -19.74
N SER A 419 -12.67 -22.17 -19.38
CA SER A 419 -12.92 -20.73 -19.56
C SER A 419 -11.93 -19.84 -18.81
N ARG A 420 -11.57 -18.71 -19.42
CA ARG A 420 -10.68 -17.68 -18.84
C ARG A 420 -11.46 -16.39 -18.63
N GLY A 421 -11.47 -15.85 -17.41
CA GLY A 421 -12.25 -14.68 -17.04
C GLY A 421 -11.49 -13.65 -16.21
N ILE A 422 -11.82 -12.37 -16.40
CA ILE A 422 -11.36 -11.25 -15.58
C ILE A 422 -12.57 -10.38 -15.19
N ILE A 423 -12.80 -10.17 -13.89
CA ILE A 423 -13.72 -9.18 -13.35
C ILE A 423 -12.89 -8.05 -12.76
N ALA A 424 -12.91 -6.88 -13.40
CA ALA A 424 -12.19 -5.69 -12.94
C ALA A 424 -13.11 -4.81 -12.10
N VAL A 425 -12.85 -4.68 -10.79
CA VAL A 425 -13.53 -3.73 -9.92
C VAL A 425 -12.83 -2.38 -10.02
N MET A 426 -13.51 -1.42 -10.65
CA MET A 426 -12.91 -0.24 -11.25
C MET A 426 -12.92 1.02 -10.39
N ASP A 427 -13.49 0.97 -9.19
CA ASP A 427 -13.61 2.09 -8.25
C ASP A 427 -13.20 1.69 -6.81
N ASN A 428 -13.44 2.61 -5.86
CA ASN A 428 -13.18 2.46 -4.43
C ASN A 428 -14.48 2.28 -3.62
N ALA A 429 -15.57 1.83 -4.25
CA ALA A 429 -16.88 1.78 -3.62
C ALA A 429 -17.05 0.58 -2.67
N THR A 430 -18.07 0.68 -1.81
CA THR A 430 -18.50 -0.40 -0.91
C THR A 430 -19.62 -1.21 -1.55
N TYR A 431 -19.36 -2.50 -1.77
CA TYR A 431 -20.27 -3.52 -2.30
C TYR A 431 -20.86 -4.31 -1.13
N THR A 432 -22.19 -4.29 -0.99
CA THR A 432 -22.93 -4.92 0.11
C THR A 432 -23.55 -6.25 -0.29
N GLU A 433 -23.55 -6.57 -1.58
CA GLU A 433 -24.05 -7.82 -2.13
C GLU A 433 -23.29 -9.06 -1.63
N ALA A 434 -24.00 -9.98 -0.96
CA ALA A 434 -23.46 -11.31 -0.66
C ALA A 434 -23.38 -12.19 -1.90
N LEU A 435 -22.17 -12.64 -2.26
CA LEU A 435 -21.91 -13.74 -3.20
C LEU A 435 -22.18 -15.07 -2.46
N ASN A 436 -23.46 -15.30 -2.16
CA ASN A 436 -23.96 -16.40 -1.34
C ASN A 436 -24.10 -17.71 -2.13
N ALA A 437 -24.78 -18.72 -1.59
CA ALA A 437 -24.97 -20.00 -2.29
C ALA A 437 -25.71 -19.87 -3.64
N THR A 438 -26.62 -18.92 -3.79
CA THR A 438 -27.34 -18.67 -5.05
C THR A 438 -26.45 -17.97 -6.08
N HIS A 439 -25.61 -17.04 -5.62
CA HIS A 439 -24.72 -16.20 -6.44
C HIS A 439 -23.24 -16.51 -6.15
N ALA A 440 -22.91 -17.79 -6.05
CA ALA A 440 -21.54 -18.23 -5.81
C ALA A 440 -20.71 -18.07 -7.07
N ILE A 441 -19.41 -17.88 -6.90
CA ILE A 441 -18.45 -17.82 -8.00
C ILE A 441 -18.27 -19.24 -8.55
N LYS A 442 -18.91 -19.56 -9.68
CA LYS A 442 -18.80 -20.89 -10.28
C LYS A 442 -17.49 -21.05 -11.04
N LEU A 443 -16.86 -22.21 -10.88
CA LEU A 443 -15.63 -22.55 -11.58
C LEU A 443 -15.81 -23.95 -12.20
N PRO A 444 -16.18 -24.03 -13.49
CA PRO A 444 -16.11 -25.28 -14.25
C PRO A 444 -14.71 -25.91 -14.22
N LYS A 445 -14.59 -27.20 -14.54
CA LYS A 445 -13.28 -27.86 -14.66
C LYS A 445 -12.37 -27.11 -15.64
N GLY A 446 -11.11 -26.95 -15.28
CA GLY A 446 -10.09 -26.18 -15.99
C GLY A 446 -10.28 -24.66 -16.02
N ALA A 447 -11.42 -24.12 -15.57
CA ALA A 447 -11.70 -22.69 -15.68
C ALA A 447 -10.87 -21.86 -14.68
N THR A 448 -10.39 -20.70 -15.12
CA THR A 448 -9.67 -19.74 -14.29
C THR A 448 -10.36 -18.38 -14.34
N LEU A 449 -10.69 -17.84 -13.18
CA LEU A 449 -11.26 -16.50 -13.02
C LEU A 449 -10.33 -15.64 -12.17
N ALA A 450 -10.10 -14.38 -12.57
CA ALA A 450 -9.52 -13.36 -11.71
C ALA A 450 -10.56 -12.30 -11.34
N ILE A 451 -10.61 -11.91 -10.06
CA ILE A 451 -11.37 -10.74 -9.58
C ILE A 451 -10.36 -9.74 -9.02
N VAL A 452 -10.20 -8.61 -9.70
CA VAL A 452 -9.10 -7.67 -9.47
C VAL A 452 -9.60 -6.26 -9.21
N ALA A 453 -9.12 -5.63 -8.14
CA ALA A 453 -9.24 -4.20 -7.92
C ALA A 453 -8.29 -3.46 -8.87
N ALA A 454 -8.79 -3.08 -10.05
CA ALA A 454 -8.02 -2.36 -11.06
C ALA A 454 -8.94 -1.54 -11.99
N ALA A 455 -8.43 -0.41 -12.45
CA ALA A 455 -9.04 0.31 -13.55
C ALA A 455 -8.99 -0.55 -14.83
N TRP A 456 -10.15 -0.71 -15.46
CA TRP A 456 -10.35 -0.97 -16.89
C TRP A 456 -10.07 0.31 -17.70
N PRO A 457 -8.93 0.59 -18.39
CA PRO A 457 -8.78 1.83 -19.16
C PRO A 457 -9.74 1.89 -20.36
N VAL A 458 -9.85 3.06 -20.96
CA VAL A 458 -10.46 3.29 -22.28
C VAL A 458 -9.36 3.75 -23.24
N VAL A 459 -9.36 3.18 -24.45
CA VAL A 459 -8.64 3.69 -25.61
C VAL A 459 -9.67 4.34 -26.53
N GLU A 460 -9.48 5.61 -26.81
CA GLU A 460 -10.34 6.35 -27.76
C GLU A 460 -9.83 6.14 -29.19
N GLY A 461 -10.75 5.77 -30.08
CA GLY A 461 -10.50 5.53 -31.49
C GLY A 461 -11.17 6.57 -32.39
N PRO A 462 -10.89 6.53 -33.71
CA PRO A 462 -11.52 7.42 -34.68
C PRO A 462 -13.05 7.38 -34.61
N GLY A 463 -13.69 8.54 -34.77
CA GLY A 463 -15.16 8.65 -34.75
C GLY A 463 -15.79 8.59 -33.35
N GLY A 464 -15.02 8.78 -32.27
CA GLY A 464 -15.57 8.79 -30.90
C GLY A 464 -15.85 7.39 -30.33
N VAL A 465 -15.31 6.35 -30.97
CA VAL A 465 -15.41 4.97 -30.47
C VAL A 465 -14.53 4.82 -29.23
N ARG A 466 -15.10 4.28 -28.14
CA ARG A 466 -14.40 4.07 -26.87
C ARG A 466 -14.29 2.57 -26.65
N ARG A 467 -13.08 2.02 -26.63
CA ARG A 467 -12.84 0.57 -26.49
C ARG A 467 -11.96 0.27 -25.28
N ARG A 468 -12.09 -0.93 -24.73
CA ARG A 468 -11.19 -1.44 -23.69
C ARG A 468 -10.51 -2.69 -24.21
N VAL A 469 -9.21 -2.84 -23.96
CA VAL A 469 -8.43 -4.01 -24.41
C VAL A 469 -8.40 -5.04 -23.27
N PRO A 470 -8.89 -6.28 -23.44
CA PRO A 470 -8.80 -7.30 -22.41
C PRO A 470 -7.35 -7.50 -21.92
N GLY A 471 -7.18 -7.71 -20.62
CA GLY A 471 -5.87 -7.80 -19.96
C GLY A 471 -5.18 -6.47 -19.63
N GLN A 472 -5.57 -5.35 -20.25
CA GLN A 472 -4.95 -4.04 -19.97
C GLN A 472 -5.45 -3.48 -18.63
N LEU A 473 -4.81 -3.82 -17.52
CA LEU A 473 -5.24 -3.43 -16.17
C LEU A 473 -4.32 -2.38 -15.54
N SER A 474 -4.89 -1.44 -14.78
CA SER A 474 -4.11 -0.50 -13.95
C SER A 474 -4.56 -0.60 -12.48
N PRO A 475 -3.78 -1.25 -11.59
CA PRO A 475 -4.24 -1.60 -10.25
C PRO A 475 -4.05 -0.49 -9.20
N MET A 476 -3.32 0.58 -9.54
CA MET A 476 -3.03 1.68 -8.62
C MET A 476 -4.29 2.45 -8.20
N HIS A 477 -4.29 2.95 -6.96
CA HIS A 477 -5.38 3.73 -6.38
C HIS A 477 -6.73 3.00 -6.35
N ARG A 478 -6.71 1.68 -6.14
CA ARG A 478 -7.91 0.84 -5.95
C ARG A 478 -7.90 0.07 -4.64
N ARG A 479 -8.95 0.30 -3.85
CA ARG A 479 -9.34 -0.35 -2.58
C ARG A 479 -10.88 -0.48 -2.53
N PRO A 480 -11.51 -1.31 -3.37
CA PRO A 480 -12.93 -1.63 -3.22
C PRO A 480 -13.15 -2.52 -1.99
N LEU A 481 -14.29 -2.32 -1.31
CA LEU A 481 -14.70 -3.11 -0.16
C LEU A 481 -15.91 -3.97 -0.50
N VAL A 482 -15.79 -5.29 -0.35
CA VAL A 482 -16.90 -6.24 -0.39
C VAL A 482 -17.26 -6.58 1.06
N LEU A 483 -18.31 -5.98 1.61
CA LEU A 483 -18.66 -6.15 3.03
C LEU A 483 -19.14 -7.56 3.38
N ALA A 484 -19.76 -8.25 2.42
CA ALA A 484 -20.37 -9.55 2.63
C ALA A 484 -19.37 -10.72 2.51
N SER A 485 -19.84 -11.93 2.87
CA SER A 485 -19.09 -13.16 2.60
C SER A 485 -19.21 -13.56 1.12
N ALA A 486 -18.18 -14.25 0.60
CA ALA A 486 -18.14 -14.78 -0.74
C ALA A 486 -17.98 -16.31 -0.74
N MET A 487 -18.76 -16.98 -1.61
CA MET A 487 -18.75 -18.43 -1.80
C MET A 487 -18.20 -18.79 -3.18
N ILE A 488 -17.35 -19.81 -3.23
CA ILE A 488 -16.75 -20.38 -4.44
C ILE A 488 -17.38 -21.75 -4.66
N ASP A 489 -17.81 -22.02 -5.89
CA ASP A 489 -18.53 -23.22 -6.31
C ASP A 489 -17.76 -23.89 -7.47
N ALA A 490 -16.70 -24.63 -7.11
CA ALA A 490 -15.87 -25.34 -8.07
C ALA A 490 -16.48 -26.70 -8.41
N ALA A 491 -16.64 -26.99 -9.70
CA ALA A 491 -17.11 -28.29 -10.16
C ALA A 491 -16.08 -29.39 -9.82
N ASP A 492 -16.57 -30.60 -9.52
CA ASP A 492 -15.72 -31.79 -9.46
C ASP A 492 -15.04 -32.00 -10.82
N ALA A 493 -13.72 -32.13 -10.80
CA ALA A 493 -12.89 -32.31 -11.99
C ALA A 493 -12.40 -33.75 -12.16
N GLY A 494 -12.58 -34.66 -11.19
CA GLY A 494 -12.05 -36.03 -11.29
C GLY A 494 -10.54 -36.04 -11.57
N ASP A 495 -10.10 -36.66 -12.67
CA ASP A 495 -8.68 -36.64 -13.07
C ASP A 495 -8.28 -35.41 -13.91
N ASP A 496 -9.24 -34.57 -14.32
CA ASP A 496 -8.96 -33.33 -15.08
C ASP A 496 -8.42 -32.21 -14.20
N ARG A 497 -7.95 -31.13 -14.84
CA ARG A 497 -7.53 -29.89 -14.15
C ARG A 497 -8.71 -29.29 -13.39
N ALA A 498 -8.56 -29.14 -12.08
CA ALA A 498 -9.51 -28.42 -11.23
C ALA A 498 -9.57 -26.90 -11.54
N GLY A 499 -10.69 -26.25 -11.19
CA GLY A 499 -10.86 -24.80 -11.38
C GLY A 499 -9.96 -23.96 -10.47
N SER A 500 -9.69 -22.71 -10.85
CA SER A 500 -8.87 -21.77 -10.07
C SER A 500 -9.48 -20.37 -9.97
N LEU A 501 -9.31 -19.74 -8.80
CA LEU A 501 -9.69 -18.36 -8.54
C LEU A 501 -8.47 -17.52 -8.13
N VAL A 502 -8.31 -16.38 -8.78
CA VAL A 502 -7.39 -15.32 -8.38
C VAL A 502 -8.19 -14.15 -7.80
N MET A 503 -7.74 -13.58 -6.69
CA MET A 503 -8.20 -12.29 -6.20
C MET A 503 -7.00 -11.36 -5.98
N ASP A 504 -7.08 -10.13 -6.48
CA ASP A 504 -6.00 -9.14 -6.34
C ASP A 504 -6.51 -7.77 -5.88
N GLY A 505 -6.09 -7.31 -4.70
CA GLY A 505 -6.37 -5.95 -4.20
C GLY A 505 -7.73 -5.74 -3.53
N LEU A 506 -8.48 -6.81 -3.24
CA LEU A 506 -9.81 -6.71 -2.63
C LEU A 506 -9.73 -6.61 -1.11
N VAL A 507 -10.58 -5.78 -0.51
CA VAL A 507 -10.95 -5.91 0.91
C VAL A 507 -12.26 -6.69 0.99
N ILE A 508 -12.26 -7.85 1.62
CA ILE A 508 -13.45 -8.68 1.85
C ILE A 508 -13.72 -8.71 3.36
N GLY A 509 -14.87 -8.17 3.76
CA GLY A 509 -15.27 -8.10 5.16
C GLY A 509 -15.74 -9.44 5.74
N GLY A 510 -16.39 -10.27 4.93
CA GLY A 510 -16.90 -11.58 5.35
C GLY A 510 -15.93 -12.75 5.18
N ASN A 511 -16.46 -13.97 5.30
CA ASN A 511 -15.71 -15.20 5.01
C ASN A 511 -15.52 -15.38 3.50
N LEU A 512 -14.42 -16.02 3.11
CA LEU A 512 -14.21 -16.56 1.76
C LEU A 512 -14.29 -18.09 1.84
N THR A 513 -15.35 -18.68 1.31
CA THR A 513 -15.69 -20.10 1.53
C THR A 513 -15.71 -20.89 0.24
N ALA A 514 -14.85 -21.90 0.11
CA ALA A 514 -15.05 -22.95 -0.88
C ALA A 514 -16.21 -23.86 -0.43
N ARG A 515 -17.15 -24.13 -1.33
CA ARG A 515 -18.35 -24.92 -1.01
C ARG A 515 -18.00 -26.40 -0.79
N PRO A 516 -18.63 -27.07 0.19
CA PRO A 516 -18.71 -28.54 0.26
C PRO A 516 -19.11 -29.17 -1.08
N GLY A 517 -18.61 -30.37 -1.37
CA GLY A 517 -18.88 -31.10 -2.62
C GLY A 517 -18.17 -30.57 -3.87
N GLY A 518 -17.31 -29.56 -3.75
CA GLY A 518 -16.51 -29.02 -4.86
C GLY A 518 -15.08 -29.54 -4.91
N ASP A 519 -14.39 -29.27 -6.03
CA ASP A 519 -12.96 -29.53 -6.21
C ASP A 519 -12.23 -28.27 -6.71
N LEU A 520 -12.04 -27.30 -5.82
CA LEU A 520 -11.22 -26.12 -6.10
C LEU A 520 -9.73 -26.48 -6.11
N GLY A 521 -9.04 -26.28 -7.23
CA GLY A 521 -7.62 -26.63 -7.37
C GLY A 521 -6.66 -25.60 -6.78
N ALA A 522 -6.92 -24.31 -7.01
CA ALA A 522 -6.07 -23.23 -6.52
C ALA A 522 -6.84 -21.95 -6.23
N LEU A 523 -6.70 -21.46 -4.99
CA LEU A 523 -7.11 -20.12 -4.58
C LEU A 523 -5.87 -19.24 -4.41
N ARG A 524 -5.76 -18.16 -5.18
CA ARG A 524 -4.57 -17.29 -5.18
C ARG A 524 -4.97 -15.88 -4.79
N LEU A 525 -4.49 -15.43 -3.63
CA LEU A 525 -4.81 -14.12 -3.06
C LEU A 525 -3.54 -13.27 -3.07
N TYR A 526 -3.60 -12.16 -3.81
CA TYR A 526 -2.56 -11.15 -3.91
C TYR A 526 -3.07 -9.84 -3.33
N ASN A 527 -2.33 -9.18 -2.45
CA ASN A 527 -2.73 -7.87 -1.93
C ASN A 527 -4.18 -7.84 -1.39
N CYS A 528 -4.65 -8.90 -0.75
CA CYS A 528 -6.04 -8.98 -0.27
C CYS A 528 -6.10 -8.78 1.25
N THR A 529 -7.13 -8.09 1.71
CA THR A 529 -7.50 -8.06 3.14
C THR A 529 -8.76 -8.89 3.31
N ILE A 530 -8.65 -10.06 3.97
CA ILE A 530 -9.75 -11.03 4.11
C ILE A 530 -10.20 -11.16 5.56
N GLY A 531 -11.49 -10.98 5.76
CA GLY A 531 -12.20 -11.16 7.02
C GLY A 531 -12.08 -9.99 7.98
N ALA A 532 -11.83 -8.80 7.45
CA ALA A 532 -11.66 -7.58 8.23
C ALA A 532 -12.99 -6.87 8.53
N THR A 533 -13.20 -6.55 9.79
CA THR A 533 -14.30 -5.70 10.25
C THR A 533 -13.74 -4.40 10.85
N GLY A 534 -14.62 -3.50 11.31
CA GLY A 534 -14.21 -2.31 12.05
C GLY A 534 -13.57 -2.60 13.42
N ALA A 535 -13.74 -3.82 13.96
CA ALA A 535 -13.29 -4.18 15.30
C ALA A 535 -12.22 -5.29 15.33
N ALA A 536 -12.19 -6.17 14.32
CA ALA A 536 -11.42 -7.41 14.37
C ALA A 536 -11.20 -8.08 13.01
N LEU A 537 -10.22 -8.98 12.95
CA LEU A 537 -10.02 -9.96 11.88
C LEU A 537 -10.74 -11.29 12.19
N ASP A 538 -12.07 -11.24 12.26
CA ASP A 538 -12.87 -12.35 12.79
C ASP A 538 -13.14 -13.48 11.80
N HIS A 539 -13.21 -13.18 10.51
CA HIS A 539 -13.65 -14.14 9.48
C HIS A 539 -12.49 -14.91 8.85
N SER A 540 -12.84 -15.89 7.99
CA SER A 540 -11.93 -16.94 7.55
C SER A 540 -11.94 -17.18 6.04
N VAL A 541 -10.79 -17.62 5.51
CA VAL A 541 -10.69 -18.45 4.30
C VAL A 541 -10.95 -19.90 4.74
N ARG A 542 -11.96 -20.57 4.18
CA ARG A 542 -12.39 -21.89 4.70
C ARG A 542 -12.91 -22.87 3.64
N ALA A 543 -12.64 -24.15 3.87
CA ALA A 543 -13.14 -25.29 3.11
C ALA A 543 -13.29 -26.49 4.07
N THR A 544 -14.52 -26.91 4.37
CA THR A 544 -14.78 -27.83 5.49
C THR A 544 -14.80 -29.32 5.11
N THR A 545 -15.29 -29.64 3.91
CA THR A 545 -15.36 -30.99 3.33
C THR A 545 -15.14 -30.91 1.82
N GLU A 546 -14.64 -32.00 1.23
CA GLU A 546 -14.14 -32.04 -0.15
C GLU A 546 -13.12 -30.91 -0.43
N ASN A 547 -12.89 -30.53 -1.70
CA ASN A 547 -11.80 -29.64 -2.13
C ASN A 547 -10.40 -30.15 -1.70
N ALA A 548 -10.19 -31.47 -1.67
CA ALA A 548 -8.96 -32.08 -1.15
C ALA A 548 -7.68 -31.68 -1.91
N ARG A 549 -7.80 -31.26 -3.17
CA ARG A 549 -6.67 -30.82 -4.01
C ARG A 549 -6.37 -29.31 -3.89
N MET A 550 -7.13 -28.58 -3.09
CA MET A 550 -7.00 -27.12 -2.96
C MET A 550 -5.62 -26.71 -2.48
N SER A 551 -4.97 -25.87 -3.28
CA SER A 551 -3.79 -25.08 -2.92
C SER A 551 -4.19 -23.64 -2.58
N LEU A 552 -3.39 -22.97 -1.76
CA LEU A 552 -3.61 -21.58 -1.34
C LEU A 552 -2.33 -20.76 -1.48
N VAL A 553 -2.39 -19.63 -2.20
CA VAL A 553 -1.32 -18.63 -2.24
C VAL A 553 -1.78 -17.37 -1.54
N LEU A 554 -0.98 -16.85 -0.61
CA LEU A 554 -1.15 -15.58 0.08
C LEU A 554 0.13 -14.74 -0.12
N ASP A 555 0.13 -13.79 -1.06
CA ASP A 555 1.25 -12.83 -1.24
C ASP A 555 0.78 -11.41 -0.95
N ARG A 556 1.49 -10.71 -0.04
CA ARG A 556 1.12 -9.36 0.46
C ARG A 556 -0.30 -9.29 1.04
N CYS A 557 -0.80 -10.34 1.68
CA CYS A 557 -2.17 -10.39 2.22
C CYS A 557 -2.24 -10.07 3.72
N ILE A 558 -3.40 -9.59 4.17
CA ILE A 558 -3.83 -9.58 5.58
C ILE A 558 -5.03 -10.53 5.67
N VAL A 559 -4.93 -11.62 6.43
CA VAL A 559 -5.99 -12.63 6.53
C VAL A 559 -6.28 -12.92 8.00
N GLY A 560 -7.55 -12.89 8.41
CA GLY A 560 -7.90 -13.22 9.79
C GLY A 560 -7.60 -14.67 10.17
N LYS A 561 -8.27 -15.61 9.51
CA LYS A 561 -8.10 -17.05 9.79
C LYS A 561 -8.11 -17.87 8.51
N VAL A 562 -7.41 -19.00 8.49
CA VAL A 562 -7.49 -20.02 7.44
C VAL A 562 -7.84 -21.36 8.09
N ASP A 563 -8.93 -21.99 7.66
CA ASP A 563 -9.38 -23.31 8.14
C ASP A 563 -9.66 -24.23 6.94
N LEU A 564 -8.65 -25.00 6.56
CA LEU A 564 -8.67 -25.96 5.44
C LEU A 564 -8.30 -27.37 5.97
N PRO A 565 -9.10 -27.99 6.85
CA PRO A 565 -8.78 -29.27 7.50
C PRO A 565 -8.53 -30.44 6.56
N GLN A 566 -9.13 -30.44 5.36
CA GLN A 566 -9.13 -31.55 4.41
C GLN A 566 -8.31 -31.27 3.13
N ALA A 567 -7.79 -30.05 2.96
CA ALA A 567 -6.97 -29.69 1.82
C ALA A 567 -5.57 -30.31 1.96
N THR A 568 -5.07 -30.92 0.90
CA THR A 568 -3.77 -31.62 0.86
C THR A 568 -2.72 -30.94 -0.03
N GLY A 569 -3.15 -29.93 -0.81
CA GLY A 569 -2.29 -29.10 -1.64
C GLY A 569 -1.31 -28.23 -0.83
N GLY A 570 -0.43 -27.52 -1.53
CA GLY A 570 0.50 -26.58 -0.90
C GLY A 570 -0.16 -25.29 -0.44
N ILE A 571 0.36 -24.70 0.64
CA ILE A 571 0.06 -23.32 1.05
C ILE A 571 1.34 -22.47 1.04
N GLU A 572 1.33 -21.41 0.25
CA GLU A 572 2.41 -20.40 0.19
C GLU A 572 1.97 -19.13 0.91
N ILE A 573 2.77 -18.66 1.87
CA ILE A 573 2.54 -17.42 2.61
C ILE A 573 3.76 -16.52 2.46
N THR A 574 3.65 -15.51 1.61
CA THR A 574 4.74 -14.57 1.28
C THR A 574 4.33 -13.15 1.69
N ARG A 575 5.18 -12.45 2.44
CA ARG A 575 4.99 -11.04 2.87
C ARG A 575 3.60 -10.73 3.45
N SER A 576 3.03 -11.66 4.22
CA SER A 576 1.62 -11.58 4.66
C SER A 576 1.51 -11.54 6.19
N ILE A 577 0.39 -11.00 6.69
CA ILE A 577 -0.01 -11.09 8.11
C ILE A 577 -1.19 -12.04 8.25
N ILE A 578 -1.07 -13.03 9.15
CA ILE A 578 -2.16 -13.95 9.48
C ILE A 578 -2.58 -13.82 10.95
N GLY A 579 -3.86 -13.52 11.15
CA GLY A 579 -4.47 -13.25 12.44
C GLY A 579 -4.04 -11.92 13.05
N GLU A 580 -4.47 -11.70 14.29
CA GLU A 580 -4.08 -10.58 15.14
C GLU A 580 -3.97 -11.06 16.60
N ASP A 581 -3.43 -10.24 17.50
CA ASP A 581 -3.53 -10.44 18.94
C ASP A 581 -4.18 -9.23 19.59
N GLN A 582 -5.47 -9.34 19.92
CA GLN A 582 -6.19 -8.28 20.63
C GLN A 582 -5.82 -8.19 22.11
N THR A 583 -5.21 -9.23 22.68
CA THR A 583 -4.78 -9.27 24.07
C THR A 583 -3.43 -8.56 24.22
N ALA A 584 -3.47 -7.29 24.62
CA ALA A 584 -2.29 -6.43 24.80
C ALA A 584 -1.24 -6.95 25.82
N GLY A 585 -1.48 -8.10 26.45
CA GLY A 585 -0.54 -8.81 27.32
C GLY A 585 0.32 -9.88 26.62
N GLY A 586 0.18 -10.08 25.30
CA GLY A 586 0.93 -11.10 24.55
C GLY A 586 0.59 -12.51 25.06
N GLY A 587 -0.64 -12.96 24.80
CA GLY A 587 -1.30 -14.11 25.42
C GLY A 587 -0.36 -15.29 25.71
N GLY A 588 -0.07 -15.52 26.99
CA GLY A 588 1.06 -16.32 27.45
C GLY A 588 1.21 -17.69 26.77
N ALA A 589 2.45 -17.98 26.34
CA ALA A 589 2.98 -19.30 25.97
C ALA A 589 1.98 -20.30 25.33
N GLY A 590 1.27 -19.88 24.28
CA GLY A 590 0.48 -20.79 23.43
C GLY A 590 -1.03 -20.81 23.68
N ALA A 591 -1.59 -19.90 24.47
CA ALA A 591 -3.04 -19.80 24.68
C ALA A 591 -3.83 -19.08 23.56
N GLY A 592 -3.15 -18.45 22.60
CA GLY A 592 -3.79 -17.63 21.54
C GLY A 592 -4.78 -18.38 20.63
N PRO A 593 -5.58 -17.66 19.82
CA PRO A 593 -6.52 -18.27 18.88
C PRO A 593 -5.80 -19.13 17.83
N VAL A 594 -6.51 -20.11 17.24
CA VAL A 594 -6.03 -20.81 16.04
C VAL A 594 -6.33 -19.91 14.84
N VAL A 595 -5.30 -19.58 14.06
CA VAL A 595 -5.42 -18.70 12.88
C VAL A 595 -5.04 -19.41 11.58
N LEU A 596 -4.28 -20.51 11.65
CA LEU A 596 -3.96 -21.37 10.51
C LEU A 596 -4.21 -22.83 10.88
N ARG A 597 -5.28 -23.43 10.34
CA ARG A 597 -5.61 -24.84 10.51
C ARG A 597 -5.59 -25.54 9.16
N VAL A 598 -4.41 -26.04 8.79
CA VAL A 598 -4.10 -26.65 7.49
C VAL A 598 -3.34 -27.99 7.67
N PRO A 599 -3.80 -28.91 8.54
CA PRO A 599 -3.01 -30.04 9.05
C PRO A 599 -2.48 -30.99 7.96
N LEU A 600 -3.13 -31.07 6.80
CA LEU A 600 -2.73 -31.94 5.69
C LEU A 600 -1.94 -31.22 4.58
N MET A 601 -1.72 -29.90 4.70
CA MET A 601 -1.02 -29.08 3.70
C MET A 601 0.48 -28.92 4.02
N ASP A 602 1.31 -28.93 2.99
CA ASP A 602 2.71 -28.51 3.08
C ASP A 602 2.78 -26.98 3.05
N MET A 603 3.39 -26.36 4.07
CA MET A 603 3.39 -24.90 4.26
C MET A 603 4.76 -24.30 3.95
N SER A 604 4.79 -23.35 3.02
CA SER A 604 5.91 -22.42 2.80
C SER A 604 5.56 -21.05 3.39
N CYS A 605 6.47 -20.44 4.16
CA CYS A 605 6.25 -19.14 4.81
C CYS A 605 7.51 -18.26 4.72
N ASN A 606 7.46 -17.19 3.92
CA ASN A 606 8.60 -16.29 3.70
C ASN A 606 8.24 -14.84 4.05
N GLY A 607 9.10 -14.18 4.85
CA GLY A 607 8.97 -12.76 5.19
C GLY A 607 7.60 -12.40 5.77
N SER A 608 6.99 -13.25 6.58
CA SER A 608 5.58 -13.13 6.99
C SER A 608 5.40 -13.19 8.51
N THR A 609 4.30 -12.63 9.02
CA THR A 609 3.97 -12.60 10.45
C THR A 609 2.70 -13.39 10.74
N VAL A 610 2.78 -14.41 11.60
CA VAL A 610 1.64 -15.23 12.04
C VAL A 610 1.43 -15.02 13.53
N PHE A 611 0.32 -14.38 13.92
CA PHE A 611 0.05 -14.01 15.31
C PHE A 611 -0.46 -15.18 16.17
N GLY A 612 -1.33 -16.02 15.62
CA GLY A 612 -1.98 -17.12 16.35
C GLY A 612 -1.35 -18.49 16.18
N ARG A 613 -1.99 -19.51 16.76
CA ARG A 613 -1.60 -20.93 16.64
C ARG A 613 -1.79 -21.45 15.22
N THR A 614 -0.90 -22.37 14.83
CA THR A 614 -0.86 -22.99 13.50
C THR A 614 -0.71 -24.51 13.56
N SER A 615 -1.39 -25.24 12.68
CA SER A 615 -1.18 -26.68 12.43
C SER A 615 -1.01 -26.97 10.94
N CYS A 616 0.06 -27.67 10.55
CA CYS A 616 0.39 -28.01 9.15
C CYS A 616 1.10 -29.38 9.03
N ARG A 617 1.13 -29.96 7.82
CA ARG A 617 1.77 -31.27 7.57
C ARG A 617 3.28 -31.13 7.63
N SER A 618 3.87 -30.31 6.77
CA SER A 618 5.30 -29.94 6.80
C SER A 618 5.47 -28.42 6.76
N LEU A 619 6.67 -27.93 7.08
CA LEU A 619 6.97 -26.51 7.16
C LEU A 619 8.36 -26.15 6.62
N GLU A 620 8.37 -25.31 5.59
CA GLU A 620 9.51 -24.49 5.22
C GLU A 620 9.23 -23.03 5.59
N ALA A 621 10.05 -22.44 6.45
CA ALA A 621 9.87 -21.06 6.88
C ALA A 621 11.18 -20.29 6.87
N GLU A 622 11.13 -19.07 6.35
CA GLU A 622 12.28 -18.19 6.15
C GLU A 622 11.93 -16.74 6.53
N ASN A 623 12.86 -16.04 7.19
CA ASN A 623 12.77 -14.61 7.48
C ASN A 623 11.45 -14.16 8.13
N SER A 624 10.78 -15.03 8.89
CA SER A 624 9.38 -14.87 9.33
C SER A 624 9.23 -14.80 10.85
N ILE A 625 8.09 -14.29 11.33
CA ILE A 625 7.75 -14.23 12.76
C ILE A 625 6.53 -15.13 13.03
N LEU A 626 6.76 -16.18 13.82
CA LEU A 626 5.76 -17.17 14.21
C LEU A 626 5.46 -17.03 15.72
N MET A 627 4.49 -16.16 16.05
CA MET A 627 4.18 -15.77 17.44
C MET A 627 3.45 -16.86 18.23
N GLY A 628 2.45 -17.47 17.62
CA GLY A 628 1.69 -18.55 18.25
C GLY A 628 2.43 -19.89 18.21
N ARG A 629 1.93 -20.85 18.99
CA ARG A 629 2.44 -22.23 18.93
C ARG A 629 2.16 -22.83 17.55
N ILE A 630 3.23 -23.19 16.85
CA ILE A 630 3.18 -23.92 15.58
C ILE A 630 3.29 -25.42 15.86
N THR A 631 2.49 -26.24 15.20
CA THR A 631 2.55 -27.70 15.29
C THR A 631 2.70 -28.28 13.89
N VAL A 632 3.84 -28.93 13.65
CA VAL A 632 4.19 -29.57 12.37
C VAL A 632 4.19 -31.09 12.57
N GLU A 633 3.46 -31.82 11.74
CA GLU A 633 3.32 -33.27 11.85
C GLU A 633 4.58 -34.00 11.33
N HIS A 634 4.95 -33.76 10.06
CA HIS A 634 6.09 -34.35 9.37
C HIS A 634 7.37 -33.55 9.58
N ARG A 635 7.96 -33.67 10.78
CA ARG A 635 9.20 -32.95 11.17
C ARG A 635 10.50 -33.44 10.51
N GLN A 636 10.45 -34.53 9.75
CA GLN A 636 11.59 -35.06 8.98
C GLN A 636 11.83 -34.29 7.66
N THR A 637 10.83 -33.52 7.22
CA THR A 637 10.86 -32.69 6.01
C THR A 637 10.74 -31.21 6.38
N GLY A 638 11.35 -30.35 5.58
CA GLY A 638 11.33 -28.89 5.77
C GLY A 638 12.35 -28.36 6.78
N CYS A 639 12.41 -27.04 6.87
CA CYS A 639 13.37 -26.31 7.69
C CYS A 639 12.79 -24.94 8.08
N VAL A 640 12.94 -24.55 9.35
CA VAL A 640 12.71 -23.18 9.80
C VAL A 640 14.06 -22.49 9.89
N ARG A 641 14.27 -21.40 9.15
CA ARG A 641 15.55 -20.68 9.07
C ARG A 641 15.36 -19.17 9.19
N PHE A 642 16.24 -18.51 9.94
CA PHE A 642 16.20 -17.05 10.13
C PHE A 642 14.82 -16.49 10.58
N CYS A 643 14.07 -17.28 11.35
CA CYS A 643 12.76 -16.90 11.87
C CYS A 643 12.80 -16.67 13.38
N TYR A 644 11.88 -15.83 13.87
CA TYR A 644 11.39 -15.95 15.23
C TYR A 644 10.34 -17.05 15.28
N ALA A 645 10.44 -17.97 16.25
CA ALA A 645 9.40 -18.95 16.50
C ALA A 645 9.24 -19.23 17.99
N ALA A 646 7.99 -19.18 18.49
CA ALA A 646 7.69 -19.43 19.89
C ALA A 646 8.23 -20.78 20.39
N GLU A 647 8.85 -20.78 21.58
CA GLU A 647 9.52 -21.95 22.18
C GLU A 647 8.59 -23.14 22.44
N THR A 648 7.28 -22.92 22.53
CA THR A 648 6.26 -23.98 22.68
C THR A 648 5.96 -24.73 21.37
N SER A 649 6.55 -24.32 20.25
CA SER A 649 6.29 -24.88 18.93
C SER A 649 6.97 -26.23 18.69
N VAL A 650 6.27 -27.11 17.97
CA VAL A 650 6.74 -28.43 17.54
C VAL A 650 7.11 -28.31 16.07
N LEU A 651 8.39 -28.06 15.80
CA LEU A 651 8.93 -27.66 14.49
C LEU A 651 9.85 -28.75 13.88
N PRO A 652 10.12 -28.71 12.55
CA PRO A 652 11.25 -29.40 11.95
C PRO A 652 12.59 -28.75 12.36
N ARG A 653 13.68 -29.07 11.65
CA ARG A 653 15.01 -28.51 11.93
C ARG A 653 14.98 -26.97 11.96
N ARG A 654 15.58 -26.39 13.00
CA ARG A 654 15.79 -24.94 13.16
C ARG A 654 17.21 -24.58 12.73
N TYR A 655 17.38 -23.49 11.97
CA TYR A 655 18.68 -22.95 11.57
C TYR A 655 18.72 -21.43 11.80
N ARG A 656 19.65 -20.96 12.64
CA ARG A 656 19.81 -19.53 13.01
C ARG A 656 18.58 -18.83 13.62
N CYS A 657 17.45 -19.53 13.80
CA CYS A 657 16.24 -19.01 14.42
C CYS A 657 16.46 -18.48 15.84
N VAL A 658 15.55 -17.59 16.25
CA VAL A 658 15.46 -17.03 17.59
C VAL A 658 14.11 -17.39 18.25
N PRO A 659 14.03 -17.46 19.58
CA PRO A 659 15.17 -17.49 20.51
C PRO A 659 15.91 -18.84 20.43
N ARG A 660 17.21 -18.82 20.66
CA ARG A 660 18.08 -20.00 20.78
C ARG A 660 17.99 -20.60 22.18
N ALA A 661 18.51 -21.81 22.36
CA ALA A 661 18.47 -22.50 23.66
C ALA A 661 19.27 -21.74 24.75
N ASP A 662 20.36 -21.11 24.34
CA ASP A 662 21.34 -20.36 25.12
C ASP A 662 21.02 -18.88 25.34
N ASP A 663 20.08 -18.28 24.59
CA ASP A 663 19.69 -16.87 24.75
C ASP A 663 19.11 -16.58 26.15
N ASP A 664 19.69 -15.65 26.90
CA ASP A 664 19.15 -15.14 28.17
C ASP A 664 19.37 -13.62 28.30
N PRO A 665 18.30 -12.79 28.42
CA PRO A 665 16.89 -13.16 28.29
C PRO A 665 16.54 -13.57 26.87
N LYS A 666 15.55 -14.47 26.73
CA LYS A 666 15.01 -14.91 25.43
C LYS A 666 14.51 -13.70 24.62
N PRO A 667 15.08 -13.38 23.43
CA PRO A 667 14.60 -12.29 22.61
C PRO A 667 13.17 -12.55 22.14
N ARG A 668 12.34 -11.51 22.15
CA ARG A 668 10.94 -11.54 21.71
C ARG A 668 10.63 -10.31 20.84
N PRO A 669 9.81 -10.45 19.79
CA PRO A 669 9.37 -9.31 19.01
C PRO A 669 8.44 -8.43 19.84
N ILE A 670 8.61 -7.12 19.70
CA ILE A 670 7.76 -6.10 20.34
C ILE A 670 7.11 -5.32 19.21
N PHE A 671 5.81 -5.47 19.03
CA PHE A 671 5.07 -4.71 18.02
C PHE A 671 4.70 -3.31 18.54
N VAL A 672 4.48 -2.36 17.63
CA VAL A 672 3.83 -1.07 17.93
C VAL A 672 2.34 -1.31 18.17
N SER A 673 1.69 -2.07 17.28
CA SER A 673 0.41 -2.70 17.56
C SER A 673 0.29 -4.12 16.96
N THR A 674 -0.48 -4.95 17.66
CA THR A 674 -0.91 -6.30 17.26
C THR A 674 -2.39 -6.37 16.91
N ARG A 675 -3.10 -5.24 16.86
CA ARG A 675 -4.54 -5.12 16.56
C ARG A 675 -4.75 -4.55 15.16
N PHE A 676 -5.61 -5.16 14.37
CA PHE A 676 -5.90 -4.70 13.01
C PHE A 676 -6.58 -3.32 12.95
N GLN A 677 -7.23 -2.91 14.05
CA GLN A 677 -7.88 -1.60 14.12
C GLN A 677 -6.86 -0.43 14.10
N ASP A 678 -5.63 -0.65 14.56
CA ASP A 678 -4.63 0.40 14.74
C ASP A 678 -3.80 0.58 13.43
N PRO A 679 -3.40 1.81 13.04
CA PRO A 679 -2.64 2.06 11.81
C PRO A 679 -1.31 1.31 11.73
N GLU A 680 -0.62 1.14 12.85
CA GLU A 680 0.71 0.50 12.96
C GLU A 680 0.64 -1.03 13.12
N PHE A 681 -0.49 -1.65 12.75
CA PHE A 681 -0.70 -3.09 12.83
C PHE A 681 0.43 -3.90 12.19
N GLY A 682 1.08 -4.75 12.99
CA GLY A 682 2.18 -5.61 12.55
C GLY A 682 3.55 -4.93 12.45
N LEU A 683 3.66 -3.63 12.71
CA LEU A 683 4.93 -2.91 12.73
C LEU A 683 5.77 -3.29 13.95
N LEU A 684 7.02 -3.71 13.77
CA LEU A 684 7.93 -3.91 14.90
C LEU A 684 8.37 -2.56 15.49
N SER A 685 8.27 -2.48 16.82
CA SER A 685 8.89 -1.43 17.61
C SER A 685 10.40 -1.57 17.56
N LEU A 686 11.11 -0.45 17.45
CA LEU A 686 12.59 -0.40 17.52
C LEU A 686 13.15 -0.70 18.91
N ARG A 687 12.30 -1.07 19.88
CA ARG A 687 12.70 -1.68 21.16
C ARG A 687 12.84 -3.20 21.07
N THR A 688 12.42 -3.81 19.96
CA THR A 688 12.65 -5.22 19.66
C THR A 688 14.16 -5.49 19.62
N PRO A 689 14.66 -6.62 20.16
CA PRO A 689 16.07 -6.97 20.08
C PRO A 689 16.62 -7.01 18.65
N GLU A 690 17.87 -6.59 18.45
CA GLU A 690 18.56 -6.61 17.15
C GLU A 690 18.59 -8.02 16.52
N ALA A 691 18.61 -9.08 17.34
CA ALA A 691 18.48 -10.47 16.90
C ALA A 691 17.18 -10.82 16.14
N ILE A 692 16.20 -9.89 16.10
CA ILE A 692 14.96 -9.98 15.32
C ILE A 692 14.87 -8.81 14.31
N LEU A 693 15.27 -7.59 14.69
CA LEU A 693 15.28 -6.42 13.79
C LEU A 693 16.31 -6.52 12.64
N GLU A 694 17.36 -7.31 12.82
CA GLU A 694 18.47 -7.52 11.87
C GLU A 694 18.80 -9.02 11.78
N GLY A 695 17.80 -9.88 12.05
CA GLY A 695 17.96 -11.33 12.23
C GLY A 695 17.63 -12.20 11.01
N ALA A 696 17.10 -11.60 9.93
CA ALA A 696 16.87 -12.29 8.65
C ALA A 696 18.21 -12.74 8.01
N GLU A 697 18.14 -13.59 6.98
CA GLU A 697 19.30 -14.18 6.30
C GLU A 697 20.35 -13.14 5.85
N ASP A 698 19.88 -11.99 5.38
CA ASP A 698 20.65 -10.88 4.83
C ASP A 698 20.77 -9.67 5.79
N GLY A 699 20.45 -9.85 7.08
CA GLY A 699 20.51 -8.81 8.11
C GLY A 699 19.31 -7.85 8.12
N MET A 700 18.21 -8.20 7.45
CA MET A 700 16.96 -7.44 7.50
C MET A 700 16.08 -7.80 8.72
N GLU A 701 14.98 -7.06 8.86
CA GLU A 701 13.93 -7.32 9.86
C GLU A 701 13.22 -8.64 9.57
N MET A 702 12.98 -9.47 10.59
CA MET A 702 12.15 -10.67 10.46
C MET A 702 10.65 -10.32 10.36
N GLY A 703 9.88 -11.17 9.69
CA GLY A 703 8.43 -11.05 9.56
C GLY A 703 8.02 -10.16 8.39
N VAL A 704 6.79 -9.64 8.43
CA VAL A 704 6.22 -8.85 7.32
C VAL A 704 7.06 -7.61 6.94
N GLY A 705 7.81 -7.04 7.89
CA GLY A 705 8.73 -5.92 7.65
C GLY A 705 9.99 -6.27 6.86
N TYR A 706 10.26 -7.55 6.61
CA TYR A 706 11.40 -8.01 5.79
C TYR A 706 11.47 -7.31 4.43
N ALA A 707 10.32 -7.12 3.77
CA ALA A 707 10.22 -6.48 2.47
C ALA A 707 10.49 -4.97 2.50
N ASN A 708 10.31 -4.29 3.64
CA ASN A 708 10.55 -2.86 3.76
C ASN A 708 12.04 -2.51 3.79
N ARG A 709 12.92 -3.45 4.17
CA ARG A 709 14.38 -3.24 4.26
C ARG A 709 14.78 -2.12 5.25
N ASP A 710 14.04 -1.99 6.35
CA ASP A 710 14.25 -0.98 7.40
C ASP A 710 15.72 -0.88 7.89
N PRO A 711 16.47 -1.99 8.15
CA PRO A 711 17.88 -1.90 8.51
C PRO A 711 18.76 -1.26 7.43
N ALA A 712 18.56 -1.62 6.16
CA ALA A 712 19.28 -1.01 5.04
C ALA A 712 18.98 0.49 4.91
N ARG A 713 17.71 0.90 5.04
CA ARG A 713 17.29 2.31 5.02
C ARG A 713 17.95 3.10 6.15
N ARG A 714 17.98 2.56 7.39
CA ARG A 714 18.67 3.18 8.53
C ARG A 714 20.18 3.28 8.32
N ALA A 715 20.80 2.24 7.77
CA ALA A 715 22.23 2.23 7.47
C ALA A 715 22.60 3.24 6.38
N ASN A 716 21.81 3.34 5.31
CA ASN A 716 22.01 4.33 4.25
C ASN A 716 21.93 5.78 4.78
N ILE A 717 21.01 6.09 5.69
CA ILE A 717 20.96 7.42 6.34
C ILE A 717 22.21 7.67 7.19
N ARG A 718 22.69 6.68 7.95
CA ARG A 718 23.91 6.79 8.76
C ARG A 718 25.14 7.07 7.87
N ASP A 719 25.32 6.26 6.84
CA ASP A 719 26.37 6.39 5.83
C ASP A 719 26.33 7.74 5.10
N ALA A 720 25.13 8.28 4.83
CA ALA A 720 24.97 9.62 4.28
C ALA A 720 25.37 10.71 5.29
N LEU A 721 25.04 10.56 6.57
CA LEU A 721 25.40 11.55 7.59
C LEU A 721 26.91 11.67 7.81
N GLU A 722 27.68 10.59 7.65
CA GLU A 722 29.15 10.63 7.62
C GLU A 722 29.67 11.59 6.53
N GLU A 723 28.99 11.65 5.38
CA GLU A 723 29.36 12.55 4.28
C GLU A 723 28.74 13.95 4.43
N PHE A 724 27.49 14.09 4.86
CA PHE A 724 26.73 15.35 4.72
C PHE A 724 26.55 16.16 6.01
N ALA A 725 26.77 15.60 7.20
CA ALA A 725 26.64 16.33 8.45
C ALA A 725 27.87 17.24 8.73
N PRO A 726 27.69 18.37 9.44
CA PRO A 726 28.80 19.15 9.98
C PRO A 726 29.61 18.35 11.01
N PHE A 727 30.94 18.56 11.02
CA PHE A 727 31.83 17.95 12.00
C PHE A 727 31.44 18.35 13.44
N GLY A 728 31.49 17.39 14.35
CA GLY A 728 31.19 17.60 15.77
C GLY A 728 29.70 17.56 16.13
N LEU A 729 28.78 17.41 15.15
CA LEU A 729 27.39 17.10 15.45
C LEU A 729 27.17 15.61 15.73
N VAL A 730 26.24 15.34 16.64
CA VAL A 730 25.77 14.02 17.04
C VAL A 730 24.34 13.85 16.54
N SER A 731 24.14 12.92 15.60
CA SER A 731 22.83 12.67 14.99
C SER A 731 22.00 11.67 15.79
N GLY A 732 20.76 12.04 16.10
CA GLY A 732 19.78 11.19 16.77
C GLY A 732 18.61 10.85 15.86
N PHE A 733 18.29 9.57 15.71
CA PHE A 733 17.16 9.12 14.88
C PHE A 733 15.90 9.01 15.74
N ILE A 734 14.90 9.82 15.43
CA ILE A 734 13.64 9.98 16.17
C ILE A 734 12.53 9.51 15.26
N TYR A 735 12.03 8.30 15.51
CA TYR A 735 11.00 7.70 14.67
C TYR A 735 9.62 8.21 15.07
N MET A 736 8.87 8.62 14.06
CA MET A 736 7.51 9.10 14.16
C MET A 736 6.57 7.94 13.81
N THR A 737 5.58 7.77 14.68
CA THR A 737 4.34 7.01 14.50
C THR A 737 3.23 8.05 14.45
#